data_AF-A0A1F9Z2E1-F1
#
_entry.id   AF-A0A1F9Z2E1-F1
#
_cell.length_a   1.000
_cell.length_b   1.000
_cell.length_c   1.000
_cell.angle_alpha   90.00
_cell.angle_beta   90.00
_cell.angle_gamma   90.00
#
_symmetry.space_group_name_H-M   'P 1'
#
loop_
_entity.id
_entity.type
_entity.pdbx_description
1 polymer ?
#
loop_
_entity_poly.entity_id
_entity_poly.type
_entity_poly.pdbx_seq_one_letter_code
_entity_poly.pdbx_strand_id
1 'polypeptide(L)'
;MKKNIYLNILLAILIIFFLSNTYLLAVTDTDSDLIVLSTETYILDNPHTYTNSVQIYGKLYLNTKLTTSNLTISSGGVVTHTLQDSDFDLEVSNNLIIEDGGSINVDYKGYVGGSGPAWPHGSIYEPVDMGAGGGANAQCAGATGGGKIKITAKDMVVNGQISARGQNGISYHYWSPQYTNGAEGGSIYIRTQALSGSGKILADGGDSPYYSVSGGAGGRIAIYYKTNNLTGNITANGGRGSGGLPTEASAGTIYTKSAQQSNGYLTLDNNTTNNSWYTLLPQGTYTLDNIIIKNKAELRTNNTNEITTTNLIITNYGTLTNNGNLTITNLTLESGGVLYHNEGNLSVKGTIPNNGILQIGSGGTFYLNTALSIDNLTISSGGVVTHTLQDSDFDLEVSNNLIIEDGGSINADYKGYPGGNGPSWPHGSIYEPVDMGAGGGANAQCAGATGGGKIKITAKDMVVNGQISTRGQNGISYHYWSEQYTTGAEGGSIYIRTQALFGNGKIISDGGNTPYYSVSAGPGGRIAIYYEINNFTGNITGNGGRGTGGLSKDSAAGTIYIKSTQQSNGNLTLDNNSSNNCSPTLLPQGTYTLDNIIMKNKAELRINNTNKITTTDLTITNNGILSNNGDLTITNLTLENGGMLYYNEGSLLILGTPQIGNKGTFYLNTKLTTSNLTISSGGVVTHTLQDSDFDLEVSNNLIIEDGGSINVDYKGYPGGSGPAGIYGSIYEPAELGSGGNANEQCAGASGGGKIKIIANNIIINGQITARGQKGIKYNYWGDRHTSGGRGGSIYIITKTLSGNGEINADGGDASEYYLANAGAGGRIAVYYETTSYTGSIQAKGGQGLANAPDGTVIYKSLTTDSPVAVSDLTETYTKNNIINETLKK
;
A
#
# COMPACT_ATOMS: atom_id res chain seq x y z
N MET A 1 -24.55 48.83 101.36
CA MET A 1 -25.56 48.95 100.27
C MET A 1 -25.58 50.38 99.78
N LYS A 2 -25.66 50.62 98.46
CA LYS A 2 -25.61 51.92 97.74
C LYS A 2 -24.23 52.47 97.37
N LYS A 3 -23.39 51.68 96.69
CA LYS A 3 -22.23 52.19 95.93
C LYS A 3 -22.22 51.76 94.45
N ASN A 4 -23.41 51.46 93.89
CA ASN A 4 -23.55 50.71 92.63
C ASN A 4 -24.54 51.28 91.58
N ILE A 5 -24.85 52.58 91.60
CA ILE A 5 -25.84 53.16 90.66
C ILE A 5 -25.22 54.20 89.69
N TYR A 6 -24.16 54.91 90.07
CA TYR A 6 -23.51 55.90 89.19
C TYR A 6 -22.47 55.31 88.23
N LEU A 7 -22.14 54.01 88.38
CA LEU A 7 -21.26 53.26 87.46
C LEU A 7 -21.98 52.85 86.15
N ASN A 8 -23.32 52.84 86.11
CA ASN A 8 -24.04 52.26 84.96
C ASN A 8 -24.68 53.29 84.01
N ILE A 9 -24.96 54.53 84.44
CA ILE A 9 -25.63 55.51 83.57
C ILE A 9 -24.63 56.28 82.70
N LEU A 10 -23.42 56.59 83.19
CA LEU A 10 -22.40 57.26 82.38
C LEU A 10 -21.71 56.29 81.39
N LEU A 11 -21.60 55.00 81.75
CA LEU A 11 -21.12 53.96 80.83
C LEU A 11 -22.21 53.56 79.81
N ALA A 12 -23.49 53.59 80.17
CA ALA A 12 -24.59 53.38 79.23
C ALA A 12 -24.72 54.53 78.21
N ILE A 13 -24.47 55.79 78.59
CA ILE A 13 -24.48 56.91 77.64
C ILE A 13 -23.25 56.88 76.73
N LEU A 14 -22.10 56.36 77.18
CA LEU A 14 -20.92 56.15 76.33
C LEU A 14 -21.07 54.94 75.38
N ILE A 15 -21.81 53.90 75.78
CA ILE A 15 -22.14 52.74 74.92
C ILE A 15 -23.26 53.07 73.93
N ILE A 16 -24.18 53.97 74.28
CA ILE A 16 -25.23 54.44 73.35
C ILE A 16 -24.66 55.43 72.30
N PHE A 17 -23.54 56.11 72.58
CA PHE A 17 -22.83 56.92 71.58
C PHE A 17 -22.01 56.10 70.57
N PHE A 18 -21.76 54.81 70.84
CA PHE A 18 -21.25 53.86 69.84
C PHE A 18 -22.37 53.10 69.09
N LEU A 19 -23.64 53.37 69.42
CA LEU A 19 -24.83 52.74 68.83
C LEU A 19 -25.74 53.72 68.09
N SER A 20 -25.24 54.90 67.70
CA SER A 20 -25.98 55.80 66.80
C SER A 20 -25.33 55.90 65.42
N ASN A 21 -25.94 55.15 64.48
CA ASN A 21 -26.00 55.39 63.04
C ASN A 21 -24.67 55.31 62.27
N THR A 22 -24.53 54.39 61.32
CA THR A 22 -25.43 54.22 60.18
C THR A 22 -25.43 52.77 59.67
N TYR A 23 -26.60 52.24 59.34
CA TYR A 23 -26.87 51.19 58.35
C TYR A 23 -25.70 50.25 58.03
N LEU A 24 -25.78 48.98 58.46
CA LEU A 24 -25.03 47.94 57.74
C LEU A 24 -25.67 47.88 56.35
N LEU A 25 -25.13 48.69 55.45
CA LEU A 25 -25.59 48.87 54.08
C LEU A 25 -25.57 47.50 53.41
N ALA A 26 -26.58 47.26 52.60
CA ALA A 26 -26.69 46.16 51.64
C ALA A 26 -25.35 45.81 50.97
N VAL A 27 -24.54 46.82 50.70
CA VAL A 27 -23.16 46.69 50.24
C VAL A 27 -22.28 47.60 51.09
N THR A 28 -21.19 47.08 51.63
CA THR A 28 -20.12 47.94 52.18
C THR A 28 -19.19 48.28 51.04
N ASP A 29 -19.25 49.51 50.56
CA ASP A 29 -18.36 50.06 49.54
C ASP A 29 -17.71 51.32 50.11
N THR A 30 -16.42 51.23 50.39
CA THR A 30 -15.58 52.33 50.86
C THR A 30 -14.37 52.42 49.93
N ASP A 31 -13.61 53.52 50.00
CA ASP A 31 -12.39 53.66 49.19
C ASP A 31 -11.42 52.47 49.37
N SER A 32 -11.44 51.78 50.52
CA SER A 32 -10.55 50.65 50.85
C SER A 32 -11.19 49.26 50.76
N ASP A 33 -12.50 49.11 51.01
CA ASP A 33 -13.18 47.81 51.20
C ASP A 33 -14.44 47.65 50.33
N LEU A 34 -14.66 46.42 49.82
CA LEU A 34 -15.92 46.00 49.20
C LEU A 34 -16.43 44.68 49.80
N ILE A 35 -17.63 44.70 50.38
CA ILE A 35 -18.36 43.51 50.84
C ILE A 35 -19.77 43.52 50.26
N VAL A 36 -20.11 42.50 49.46
CA VAL A 36 -21.44 42.29 48.88
C VAL A 36 -22.15 41.15 49.60
N LEU A 37 -23.21 41.44 50.35
CA LEU A 37 -23.94 40.43 51.14
C LEU A 37 -24.83 39.54 50.25
N SER A 38 -25.25 38.38 50.75
CA SER A 38 -25.86 37.29 49.95
C SER A 38 -27.15 37.62 49.18
N THR A 39 -27.91 38.62 49.61
CA THR A 39 -29.13 39.08 48.93
C THR A 39 -28.90 40.28 48.02
N GLU A 40 -27.68 40.78 47.99
CA GLU A 40 -27.38 42.11 47.50
C GLU A 40 -26.65 42.06 46.16
N THR A 41 -26.80 43.15 45.42
CA THR A 41 -26.23 43.34 44.10
C THR A 41 -25.46 44.64 44.07
N TYR A 42 -24.22 44.61 43.59
CA TYR A 42 -23.39 45.79 43.39
C TYR A 42 -22.92 45.87 41.94
N ILE A 43 -22.87 47.08 41.37
CA ILE A 43 -22.39 47.34 40.01
C ILE A 43 -21.15 48.22 40.11
N LEU A 44 -20.02 47.75 39.57
CA LEU A 44 -18.79 48.50 39.43
C LEU A 44 -18.60 48.91 37.97
N ASP A 45 -18.89 50.19 37.68
CA ASP A 45 -18.82 50.76 36.32
C ASP A 45 -17.54 51.59 36.05
N ASN A 46 -16.79 51.97 37.11
CA ASN A 46 -15.51 52.68 36.98
C ASN A 46 -14.36 51.85 37.57
N PRO A 47 -13.16 51.89 36.97
CA PRO A 47 -12.00 51.20 37.52
C PRO A 47 -11.74 51.60 38.98
N HIS A 48 -11.61 50.62 39.87
CA HIS A 48 -11.37 50.88 41.30
C HIS A 48 -10.31 49.96 41.89
N THR A 49 -9.54 50.50 42.84
CA THR A 49 -8.55 49.75 43.61
C THR A 49 -8.94 49.73 45.08
N TYR A 50 -9.37 48.58 45.58
CA TYR A 50 -9.62 48.35 46.99
C TYR A 50 -8.32 47.91 47.67
N THR A 51 -7.86 48.66 48.67
CA THR A 51 -6.62 48.35 49.39
C THR A 51 -6.76 47.14 50.31
N ASN A 52 -7.97 46.87 50.79
CA ASN A 52 -8.29 45.71 51.63
C ASN A 52 -8.93 44.58 50.81
N SER A 53 -9.35 43.52 51.51
CA SER A 53 -9.88 42.30 50.89
C SER A 53 -11.34 42.49 50.47
N VAL A 54 -11.68 42.06 49.25
CA VAL A 54 -13.04 42.06 48.73
C VAL A 54 -13.74 40.74 49.04
N GLN A 55 -14.97 40.80 49.53
CA GLN A 55 -15.78 39.62 49.87
C GLN A 55 -17.13 39.64 49.16
N ILE A 56 -17.40 38.62 48.34
CA ILE A 56 -18.62 38.50 47.55
C ILE A 56 -19.42 37.29 48.03
N TYR A 57 -20.49 37.56 48.78
CA TYR A 57 -21.51 36.59 49.17
C TYR A 57 -22.75 36.67 48.25
N GLY A 58 -23.04 37.86 47.72
CA GLY A 58 -24.12 38.13 46.75
C GLY A 58 -23.63 38.27 45.32
N LYS A 59 -24.12 39.28 44.59
CA LYS A 59 -23.81 39.46 43.17
C LYS A 59 -23.01 40.74 42.89
N LEU A 60 -21.85 40.60 42.27
CA LEU A 60 -21.04 41.71 41.75
C LEU A 60 -21.14 41.75 40.23
N TYR A 61 -21.65 42.86 39.68
CA TYR A 61 -21.51 43.20 38.27
C TYR A 61 -20.25 44.03 38.06
N LEU A 62 -19.20 43.38 37.58
CA LEU A 62 -17.93 43.97 37.23
C LEU A 62 -17.94 44.38 35.75
N ASN A 63 -18.25 45.64 35.47
CA ASN A 63 -18.29 46.16 34.10
C ASN A 63 -16.95 46.76 33.63
N THR A 64 -15.94 46.72 34.50
CA THR A 64 -14.66 47.43 34.36
C THR A 64 -13.56 46.71 35.18
N LYS A 65 -12.36 47.30 35.27
CA LYS A 65 -11.26 46.74 36.04
C LYS A 65 -11.44 46.86 37.56
N LEU A 66 -11.27 45.75 38.28
CA LEU A 66 -11.19 45.71 39.75
C LEU A 66 -9.79 45.30 40.18
N THR A 67 -9.17 46.08 41.06
CA THR A 67 -7.87 45.76 41.68
C THR A 67 -8.02 45.60 43.20
N THR A 68 -7.49 44.51 43.78
CA THR A 68 -7.54 44.28 45.24
C THR A 68 -6.38 43.44 45.77
N SER A 69 -6.18 43.43 47.09
CA SER A 69 -5.22 42.55 47.77
C SER A 69 -5.68 41.10 47.82
N ASN A 70 -6.93 40.82 48.20
CA ASN A 70 -7.52 39.48 48.17
C ASN A 70 -8.97 39.57 47.71
N LEU A 71 -9.46 38.55 47.02
CA LEU A 71 -10.87 38.42 46.63
C LEU A 71 -11.37 37.05 47.03
N THR A 72 -12.43 37.00 47.84
CA THR A 72 -13.14 35.75 48.17
C THR A 72 -14.55 35.81 47.61
N ILE A 73 -14.86 34.87 46.72
CA ILE A 73 -16.22 34.62 46.23
C ILE A 73 -16.74 33.40 47.00
N SER A 74 -17.60 33.67 47.97
CA SER A 74 -18.14 32.64 48.87
C SER A 74 -19.21 31.81 48.18
N SER A 75 -19.65 30.73 48.81
CA SER A 75 -20.81 29.95 48.33
C SER A 75 -22.03 30.85 48.06
N GLY A 76 -22.59 30.77 46.85
CA GLY A 76 -23.70 31.61 46.39
C GLY A 76 -23.28 32.97 45.81
N GLY A 77 -22.03 33.37 46.03
CA GLY A 77 -21.44 34.57 45.46
C GLY A 77 -21.24 34.45 43.95
N VAL A 78 -21.57 35.51 43.20
CA VAL A 78 -21.43 35.55 41.74
C VAL A 78 -20.77 36.86 41.30
N VAL A 79 -19.66 36.77 40.58
CA VAL A 79 -19.09 37.91 39.84
C VAL A 79 -19.41 37.74 38.36
N THR A 80 -20.01 38.74 37.75
CA THR A 80 -20.48 38.74 36.34
C THR A 80 -20.47 40.17 35.79
N HIS A 81 -21.07 40.44 34.63
CA HIS A 81 -21.23 41.80 34.08
C HIS A 81 -22.60 42.02 33.45
N THR A 82 -23.02 43.29 33.32
CA THR A 82 -24.28 43.68 32.66
C THR A 82 -24.07 44.09 31.20
N LEU A 83 -22.91 44.65 30.87
CA LEU A 83 -22.60 45.17 29.53
C LEU A 83 -22.07 44.06 28.64
N GLN A 84 -22.55 43.96 27.40
CA GLN A 84 -22.10 42.93 26.47
C GLN A 84 -20.57 42.89 26.34
N ASP A 85 -19.93 44.04 26.08
CA ASP A 85 -18.48 44.16 25.89
C ASP A 85 -17.78 44.80 27.11
N SER A 86 -18.08 44.35 28.33
CA SER A 86 -17.41 44.88 29.52
C SER A 86 -15.92 44.54 29.52
N ASP A 87 -15.09 45.47 30.01
CA ASP A 87 -13.68 45.21 30.35
C ASP A 87 -13.58 44.40 31.66
N PHE A 88 -14.12 43.18 31.66
CA PHE A 88 -14.10 42.27 32.82
C PHE A 88 -12.65 41.87 33.12
N ASP A 89 -11.98 42.65 33.97
CA ASP A 89 -10.57 42.51 34.32
C ASP A 89 -10.41 42.51 35.85
N LEU A 90 -10.03 41.36 36.40
CA LEU A 90 -9.77 41.14 37.82
C LEU A 90 -8.26 41.09 38.09
N GLU A 91 -7.74 42.03 38.87
CA GLU A 91 -6.35 42.04 39.33
C GLU A 91 -6.30 41.86 40.86
N VAL A 92 -5.86 40.68 41.31
CA VAL A 92 -5.78 40.30 42.72
C VAL A 92 -4.31 40.06 43.09
N SER A 93 -3.71 40.97 43.84
CA SER A 93 -2.27 40.91 44.13
C SER A 93 -1.84 39.75 45.04
N ASN A 94 -2.76 39.18 45.85
CA ASN A 94 -2.53 37.96 46.62
C ASN A 94 -3.54 36.85 46.23
N ASN A 95 -4.50 36.53 47.11
CA ASN A 95 -5.34 35.34 46.97
C ASN A 95 -6.68 35.64 46.31
N LEU A 96 -6.98 34.93 45.22
CA LEU A 96 -8.33 34.78 44.68
C LEU A 96 -8.89 33.41 45.09
N ILE A 97 -9.90 33.40 45.94
CA ILE A 97 -10.56 32.19 46.42
C ILE A 97 -11.99 32.16 45.88
N ILE A 98 -12.31 31.14 45.11
CA ILE A 98 -13.67 30.82 44.66
C ILE A 98 -14.08 29.56 45.40
N GLU A 99 -14.88 29.73 46.46
CA GLU A 99 -15.36 28.62 47.27
C GLU A 99 -16.32 27.72 46.49
N ASP A 100 -16.58 26.52 47.02
CA ASP A 100 -17.63 25.66 46.46
C ASP A 100 -18.98 26.42 46.47
N GLY A 101 -19.73 26.32 45.37
CA GLY A 101 -20.93 27.13 45.14
C GLY A 101 -20.71 28.61 44.79
N GLY A 102 -19.48 29.13 44.85
CA GLY A 102 -19.12 30.47 44.34
C GLY A 102 -18.81 30.47 42.84
N SER A 103 -19.00 31.59 42.13
CA SER A 103 -18.69 31.64 40.70
C SER A 103 -18.24 32.99 40.13
N ILE A 104 -17.39 32.91 39.12
CA ILE A 104 -17.21 33.96 38.11
C ILE A 104 -17.93 33.48 36.87
N ASN A 105 -19.02 34.15 36.48
CA ASN A 105 -19.94 33.64 35.47
C ASN A 105 -20.32 34.70 34.46
N VAL A 106 -19.85 34.55 33.22
CA VAL A 106 -20.22 35.36 32.06
C VAL A 106 -20.87 34.50 30.96
N ASP A 107 -21.53 33.40 31.35
CA ASP A 107 -22.33 32.59 30.44
C ASP A 107 -23.38 33.48 29.75
N TYR A 108 -23.48 33.35 28.43
CA TYR A 108 -24.52 34.00 27.61
C TYR A 108 -24.44 35.53 27.64
N LYS A 109 -23.23 36.08 27.80
CA LYS A 109 -22.93 37.52 27.85
C LYS A 109 -22.15 38.06 26.66
N GLY A 110 -21.91 37.23 25.65
CA GLY A 110 -21.22 37.59 24.41
C GLY A 110 -22.14 38.19 23.35
N TYR A 111 -21.81 38.00 22.07
CA TYR A 111 -22.62 38.53 20.98
C TYR A 111 -24.05 37.95 21.00
N VAL A 112 -25.04 38.81 20.75
CA VAL A 112 -26.44 38.39 20.60
C VAL A 112 -26.60 37.55 19.34
N GLY A 113 -27.65 36.74 19.28
CA GLY A 113 -27.87 35.84 18.16
C GLY A 113 -27.90 36.55 16.80
N GLY A 114 -27.40 35.85 15.78
CA GLY A 114 -27.18 36.39 14.43
C GLY A 114 -26.09 37.45 14.31
N SER A 115 -25.32 37.70 15.39
CA SER A 115 -24.24 38.70 15.42
C SER A 115 -22.92 38.09 15.91
N GLY A 116 -21.82 38.80 15.64
CA GLY A 116 -20.47 38.40 16.04
C GLY A 116 -19.55 38.12 14.84
N PRO A 117 -18.25 37.95 15.08
CA PRO A 117 -17.30 37.64 14.01
C PRO A 117 -17.52 36.20 13.51
N ALA A 118 -17.14 35.95 12.25
CA ALA A 118 -17.12 34.58 11.74
C ALA A 118 -16.00 33.79 12.44
N TRP A 119 -16.30 32.54 12.80
CA TRP A 119 -15.29 31.62 13.29
C TRP A 119 -14.29 31.24 12.18
N PRO A 120 -12.98 31.11 12.48
CA PRO A 120 -12.33 31.30 13.78
C PRO A 120 -11.93 32.77 14.03
N HIS A 121 -12.07 33.22 15.28
CA HIS A 121 -11.60 34.54 15.72
C HIS A 121 -10.90 34.47 17.08
N GLY A 122 -10.08 35.47 17.41
CA GLY A 122 -9.37 35.58 18.68
C GLY A 122 -8.01 34.91 18.75
N SER A 123 -7.22 35.31 19.75
CA SER A 123 -5.90 34.75 20.04
C SER A 123 -6.01 33.46 20.88
N ILE A 124 -5.19 32.45 20.59
CA ILE A 124 -5.05 31.28 21.49
C ILE A 124 -4.19 31.59 22.71
N TYR A 125 -3.34 32.63 22.65
CA TYR A 125 -2.40 32.98 23.71
C TYR A 125 -2.99 34.01 24.67
N GLU A 126 -3.78 34.95 24.16
CA GLU A 126 -4.43 36.02 24.93
C GLU A 126 -5.89 36.18 24.46
N PRO A 127 -6.77 35.21 24.75
CA PRO A 127 -8.16 35.25 24.33
C PRO A 127 -8.91 36.35 25.08
N VAL A 128 -9.40 37.35 24.33
CA VAL A 128 -10.17 38.50 24.85
C VAL A 128 -11.44 38.75 24.05
N ASP A 129 -11.78 37.86 23.13
CA ASP A 129 -12.95 38.01 22.26
C ASP A 129 -14.17 37.35 22.92
N MET A 130 -15.34 37.96 22.76
CA MET A 130 -16.59 37.32 23.14
C MET A 130 -16.96 36.22 22.13
N GLY A 131 -17.70 35.22 22.58
CA GLY A 131 -18.26 34.20 21.68
C GLY A 131 -19.34 34.81 20.77
N ALA A 132 -19.39 34.36 19.52
CA ALA A 132 -20.43 34.72 18.56
C ALA A 132 -21.82 34.19 18.97
N GLY A 133 -22.87 34.91 18.59
CA GLY A 133 -24.26 34.49 18.80
C GLY A 133 -24.68 33.40 17.81
N GLY A 134 -25.52 32.47 18.25
CA GLY A 134 -26.11 31.44 17.40
C GLY A 134 -27.02 32.06 16.33
N GLY A 135 -27.15 31.41 15.17
CA GLY A 135 -27.90 31.93 14.03
C GLY A 135 -29.34 32.38 14.39
N ALA A 136 -29.70 33.60 14.00
CA ALA A 136 -31.03 34.15 14.16
C ALA A 136 -31.91 33.83 12.94
N ASN A 137 -33.23 33.82 13.13
CA ASN A 137 -34.20 33.72 12.04
C ASN A 137 -35.29 34.79 12.20
N ALA A 138 -36.19 34.89 11.22
CA ALA A 138 -37.23 35.93 11.20
C ALA A 138 -38.17 35.95 12.43
N GLN A 139 -38.19 34.86 13.22
CA GLN A 139 -39.05 34.70 14.39
C GLN A 139 -38.27 34.63 15.71
N CYS A 140 -36.95 34.45 15.68
CA CYS A 140 -36.11 34.21 16.86
C CYS A 140 -34.78 34.95 16.76
N ALA A 141 -34.44 35.71 17.80
CA ALA A 141 -33.20 36.49 17.87
C ALA A 141 -31.90 35.66 17.93
N GLY A 142 -31.96 34.33 18.03
CA GLY A 142 -30.79 33.46 18.16
C GLY A 142 -30.24 33.38 19.60
N ALA A 143 -29.41 32.37 19.86
CA ALA A 143 -28.76 32.16 21.16
C ALA A 143 -27.60 33.16 21.37
N THR A 144 -27.34 33.59 22.61
CA THR A 144 -26.26 34.55 22.92
C THR A 144 -24.94 33.82 23.24
N GLY A 145 -23.81 34.30 22.69
CA GLY A 145 -22.49 33.71 22.93
C GLY A 145 -21.98 33.91 24.36
N GLY A 146 -20.87 33.26 24.72
CA GLY A 146 -20.21 33.45 26.02
C GLY A 146 -19.48 34.80 26.13
N GLY A 147 -19.42 35.37 27.33
CA GLY A 147 -18.67 36.60 27.59
C GLY A 147 -17.15 36.40 27.62
N LYS A 148 -16.41 37.43 28.03
CA LYS A 148 -14.94 37.37 28.18
C LYS A 148 -14.54 37.60 29.64
N ILE A 149 -13.54 36.86 30.12
CA ILE A 149 -12.98 36.96 31.48
C ILE A 149 -11.48 37.17 31.39
N LYS A 150 -10.96 38.18 32.09
CA LYS A 150 -9.53 38.34 32.34
C LYS A 150 -9.23 38.38 33.83
N ILE A 151 -8.31 37.54 34.29
CA ILE A 151 -7.92 37.41 35.70
C ILE A 151 -6.39 37.39 35.81
N THR A 152 -5.86 38.23 36.68
CA THR A 152 -4.48 38.17 37.15
C THR A 152 -4.51 38.01 38.67
N ALA A 153 -4.01 36.90 39.21
CA ALA A 153 -4.00 36.62 40.65
C ALA A 153 -2.66 36.04 41.09
N LYS A 154 -2.11 36.37 42.26
CA LYS A 154 -0.89 35.65 42.71
C LYS A 154 -1.18 34.18 42.98
N ASP A 155 -2.10 33.89 43.90
CA ASP A 155 -2.52 32.54 44.26
C ASP A 155 -4.03 32.40 44.02
N MET A 156 -4.45 31.33 43.35
CA MET A 156 -5.81 31.12 42.90
C MET A 156 -6.32 29.74 43.32
N VAL A 157 -7.38 29.72 44.13
CA VAL A 157 -8.07 28.49 44.58
C VAL A 157 -9.45 28.47 43.95
N VAL A 158 -9.69 27.55 43.03
CA VAL A 158 -10.97 27.37 42.34
C VAL A 158 -11.61 26.08 42.83
N ASN A 159 -12.52 26.18 43.81
CA ASN A 159 -13.39 25.09 44.23
C ASN A 159 -14.79 25.21 43.62
N GLY A 160 -15.22 26.44 43.33
CA GLY A 160 -16.44 26.75 42.58
C GLY A 160 -16.24 26.72 41.04
N GLN A 161 -16.74 27.73 40.33
CA GLN A 161 -16.72 27.74 38.86
C GLN A 161 -16.29 29.08 38.25
N ILE A 162 -15.55 29.01 37.15
CA ILE A 162 -15.29 30.11 36.22
C ILE A 162 -15.89 29.72 34.87
N SER A 163 -16.78 30.54 34.33
CA SER A 163 -17.65 30.14 33.22
C SER A 163 -17.86 31.26 32.21
N ALA A 164 -17.71 30.93 30.94
CA ALA A 164 -17.98 31.79 29.79
C ALA A 164 -18.67 30.97 28.66
N ARG A 165 -19.69 30.18 28.99
CA ARG A 165 -20.34 29.27 28.03
C ARG A 165 -21.30 29.98 27.08
N GLY A 166 -21.45 29.43 25.88
CA GLY A 166 -22.42 29.86 24.88
C GLY A 166 -23.82 29.30 25.16
N GLN A 167 -24.86 30.08 24.84
CA GLN A 167 -26.24 29.70 25.13
C GLN A 167 -26.69 28.57 24.22
N ASN A 168 -27.40 27.60 24.79
CA ASN A 168 -28.08 26.58 24.00
C ASN A 168 -29.04 27.25 23.02
N GLY A 169 -29.21 26.64 21.85
CA GLY A 169 -30.16 27.13 20.86
C GLY A 169 -31.57 27.22 21.45
N ILE A 170 -32.34 28.20 20.98
CA ILE A 170 -33.65 28.53 21.51
C ILE A 170 -34.70 27.81 20.69
N SER A 171 -35.65 27.15 21.37
CA SER A 171 -36.88 26.64 20.78
C SER A 171 -38.02 27.60 21.10
N TYR A 172 -38.68 28.12 20.05
CA TYR A 172 -39.76 29.09 20.20
C TYR A 172 -41.11 28.44 20.53
N HIS A 173 -41.42 27.26 19.96
CA HIS A 173 -42.71 26.59 20.14
C HIS A 173 -42.67 25.09 19.78
N TYR A 174 -43.40 24.25 20.52
CA TYR A 174 -43.42 22.76 20.37
C TYR A 174 -43.91 22.25 19.00
N TRP A 175 -44.60 23.08 18.21
CA TRP A 175 -45.17 22.73 16.90
C TRP A 175 -44.55 23.53 15.73
N SER A 176 -43.50 24.33 15.98
CA SER A 176 -42.79 25.07 14.92
C SER A 176 -41.46 24.39 14.62
N PRO A 177 -41.12 24.13 13.34
CA PRO A 177 -39.82 23.61 12.94
C PRO A 177 -38.69 24.66 13.00
N GLN A 178 -38.94 25.85 13.56
CA GLN A 178 -37.98 26.95 13.62
C GLN A 178 -37.19 26.91 14.93
N TYR A 179 -35.94 26.49 14.83
CA TYR A 179 -34.97 26.43 15.93
C TYR A 179 -33.78 27.33 15.61
N THR A 180 -33.07 27.79 16.63
CA THR A 180 -31.79 28.50 16.46
C THR A 180 -30.63 27.58 16.82
N ASN A 181 -29.45 27.84 16.26
CA ASN A 181 -28.24 27.11 16.62
C ASN A 181 -27.80 27.47 18.05
N GLY A 182 -27.01 26.59 18.66
CA GLY A 182 -26.26 26.95 19.86
C GLY A 182 -25.25 28.06 19.57
N ALA A 183 -24.97 28.89 20.57
CA ALA A 183 -24.00 29.97 20.47
C ALA A 183 -22.60 29.54 20.90
N GLU A 184 -21.60 30.31 20.52
CA GLU A 184 -20.20 30.00 20.80
C GLU A 184 -19.83 30.24 22.27
N GLY A 185 -18.94 29.42 22.81
CA GLY A 185 -18.25 29.71 24.07
C GLY A 185 -17.40 30.98 23.97
N GLY A 186 -17.17 31.64 25.10
CA GLY A 186 -16.42 32.88 25.20
C GLY A 186 -14.94 32.70 25.51
N SER A 187 -14.29 33.76 25.97
CA SER A 187 -12.86 33.77 26.28
C SER A 187 -12.59 33.77 27.78
N ILE A 188 -11.65 32.94 28.24
CA ILE A 188 -11.15 32.96 29.62
C ILE A 188 -9.64 33.11 29.59
N TYR A 189 -9.15 34.21 30.17
CA TYR A 189 -7.73 34.53 30.27
C TYR A 189 -7.26 34.63 31.72
N ILE A 190 -6.35 33.75 32.13
CA ILE A 190 -5.86 33.66 33.52
C ILE A 190 -4.34 33.76 33.54
N ARG A 191 -3.81 34.66 34.38
CA ARG A 191 -2.40 34.71 34.79
C ARG A 191 -2.30 34.52 36.30
N THR A 192 -1.57 33.49 36.75
CA THR A 192 -1.36 33.24 38.17
C THR A 192 0.01 32.66 38.52
N GLN A 193 0.40 32.66 39.80
CA GLN A 193 1.56 31.91 40.26
C GLN A 193 1.13 30.49 40.65
N ALA A 194 0.15 30.32 41.53
CA ALA A 194 -0.35 29.01 41.91
C ALA A 194 -1.85 28.86 41.58
N LEU A 195 -2.20 27.86 40.77
CA LEU A 195 -3.58 27.44 40.54
C LEU A 195 -3.85 26.14 41.29
N SER A 196 -4.95 26.06 42.04
CA SER A 196 -5.36 24.85 42.78
C SER A 196 -6.86 24.76 42.96
N GLY A 197 -7.35 23.63 43.47
CA GLY A 197 -8.76 23.41 43.79
C GLY A 197 -9.40 22.30 42.95
N SER A 198 -10.68 22.03 43.22
CA SER A 198 -11.46 20.95 42.56
C SER A 198 -12.55 21.46 41.60
N GLY A 199 -12.64 22.77 41.43
CA GLY A 199 -13.67 23.48 40.67
C GLY A 199 -13.46 23.47 39.16
N LYS A 200 -14.34 24.17 38.44
CA LYS A 200 -14.42 24.08 36.97
C LYS A 200 -14.02 25.39 36.27
N ILE A 201 -13.41 25.28 35.09
CA ILE A 201 -13.16 26.39 34.17
C ILE A 201 -13.76 26.04 32.80
N LEU A 202 -14.83 26.73 32.40
CA LEU A 202 -15.71 26.31 31.30
C LEU A 202 -15.87 27.40 30.25
N ALA A 203 -15.55 27.11 29.00
CA ALA A 203 -15.84 27.93 27.82
C ALA A 203 -16.56 27.09 26.75
N ASP A 204 -17.43 26.16 27.16
CA ASP A 204 -18.15 25.29 26.24
C ASP A 204 -19.15 26.07 25.37
N GLY A 205 -19.36 25.60 24.13
CA GLY A 205 -20.42 26.08 23.26
C GLY A 205 -21.80 25.59 23.69
N GLY A 206 -22.83 26.27 23.20
CA GLY A 206 -24.22 25.92 23.49
C GLY A 206 -24.72 24.72 22.69
N ASP A 207 -25.51 23.86 23.33
CA ASP A 207 -26.13 22.71 22.67
C ASP A 207 -27.28 23.12 21.74
N SER A 208 -27.57 22.27 20.76
CA SER A 208 -28.76 22.37 19.92
C SER A 208 -30.02 21.92 20.67
N PRO A 209 -31.16 22.62 20.52
CA PRO A 209 -32.43 22.22 21.14
C PRO A 209 -33.18 21.10 20.39
N TYR A 210 -32.84 20.78 19.13
CA TYR A 210 -33.60 19.81 18.31
C TYR A 210 -32.85 19.20 17.11
N TYR A 211 -33.43 18.15 16.50
CA TYR A 211 -32.86 17.21 15.52
C TYR A 211 -32.33 17.78 14.17
N SER A 212 -32.28 19.10 13.98
CA SER A 212 -31.99 19.72 12.67
C SER A 212 -31.20 21.03 12.74
N VAL A 213 -30.67 21.41 13.90
CA VAL A 213 -29.82 22.59 14.07
C VAL A 213 -28.52 22.24 14.79
N SER A 214 -27.46 23.01 14.55
CA SER A 214 -26.14 22.71 15.09
C SER A 214 -25.95 23.25 16.51
N GLY A 215 -25.05 22.62 17.27
CA GLY A 215 -24.47 23.26 18.45
C GLY A 215 -23.64 24.50 18.07
N GLY A 216 -23.20 25.25 19.07
CA GLY A 216 -22.22 26.34 18.94
C GLY A 216 -20.81 25.87 19.29
N ALA A 217 -19.78 26.45 18.68
CA ALA A 217 -18.39 26.03 18.90
C ALA A 217 -17.93 26.34 20.34
N GLY A 218 -16.94 25.58 20.82
CA GLY A 218 -16.26 25.90 22.08
C GLY A 218 -15.43 27.18 21.97
N GLY A 219 -15.26 27.87 23.10
CA GLY A 219 -14.52 29.13 23.21
C GLY A 219 -13.01 28.96 23.39
N ARG A 220 -12.33 29.98 23.93
CA ARG A 220 -10.88 29.96 24.10
C ARG A 220 -10.49 30.15 25.56
N ILE A 221 -9.66 29.27 26.08
CA ILE A 221 -9.12 29.35 27.44
C ILE A 221 -7.60 29.47 27.34
N ALA A 222 -7.00 30.45 28.00
CA ALA A 222 -5.55 30.51 28.18
C ALA A 222 -5.17 30.75 29.64
N ILE A 223 -4.30 29.87 30.18
CA ILE A 223 -3.88 29.88 31.59
C ILE A 223 -2.36 29.89 31.68
N TYR A 224 -1.81 30.95 32.26
CA TYR A 224 -0.39 31.10 32.57
C TYR A 224 -0.20 30.89 34.08
N TYR A 225 0.66 29.96 34.48
CA TYR A 225 0.85 29.58 35.88
C TYR A 225 2.33 29.32 36.22
N LYS A 226 2.72 29.32 37.49
CA LYS A 226 4.00 28.73 37.94
C LYS A 226 3.81 27.29 38.38
N THR A 227 2.79 27.02 39.19
CA THR A 227 2.36 25.68 39.63
C THR A 227 0.86 25.50 39.41
N ASN A 228 0.45 24.36 38.84
CA ASN A 228 -0.95 24.01 38.65
C ASN A 228 -1.26 22.67 39.34
N ASN A 229 -2.06 22.74 40.40
CA ASN A 229 -2.58 21.62 41.19
C ASN A 229 -4.12 21.55 41.10
N LEU A 230 -4.73 22.17 40.08
CA LEU A 230 -6.16 22.05 39.84
C LEU A 230 -6.49 20.60 39.45
N THR A 231 -7.42 19.97 40.17
CA THR A 231 -7.91 18.62 39.86
C THR A 231 -9.25 18.63 39.14
N GLY A 232 -9.91 19.80 39.09
CA GLY A 232 -11.18 19.95 38.39
C GLY A 232 -11.02 20.22 36.89
N ASN A 233 -12.15 20.20 36.18
CA ASN A 233 -12.16 20.16 34.72
C ASN A 233 -11.95 21.54 34.08
N ILE A 234 -11.14 21.58 33.04
CA ILE A 234 -11.03 22.71 32.10
C ILE A 234 -11.62 22.25 30.78
N THR A 235 -12.69 22.90 30.30
CA THR A 235 -13.36 22.48 29.07
C THR A 235 -13.68 23.65 28.16
N ALA A 236 -13.52 23.40 26.86
CA ALA A 236 -13.96 24.26 25.78
C ALA A 236 -14.57 23.36 24.70
N ASN A 237 -15.53 22.52 25.06
CA ASN A 237 -16.14 21.58 24.12
C ASN A 237 -17.07 22.32 23.15
N GLY A 238 -17.26 21.76 21.96
CA GLY A 238 -18.36 22.15 21.09
C GLY A 238 -19.70 21.71 21.66
N GLY A 239 -20.74 22.47 21.36
CA GLY A 239 -22.12 22.12 21.68
C GLY A 239 -22.59 20.90 20.89
N ARG A 240 -23.41 20.08 21.54
CA ARG A 240 -23.97 18.85 20.98
C ARG A 240 -25.08 19.18 19.98
N GLY A 241 -25.03 18.54 18.81
CA GLY A 241 -26.16 18.44 17.90
C GLY A 241 -27.14 17.34 18.35
N SER A 242 -28.42 17.46 18.03
CA SER A 242 -29.39 16.38 18.23
C SER A 242 -29.58 15.60 16.93
N GLY A 243 -29.58 14.26 16.97
CA GLY A 243 -30.10 13.43 15.86
C GLY A 243 -29.13 12.70 14.95
N GLY A 244 -27.83 12.59 15.25
CA GLY A 244 -26.91 11.74 14.49
C GLY A 244 -26.47 12.26 13.11
N LEU A 245 -26.93 13.45 12.70
CA LEU A 245 -26.37 14.23 11.58
C LEU A 245 -25.09 14.98 12.04
N PRO A 246 -24.16 15.37 11.14
CA PRO A 246 -22.96 16.15 11.48
C PRO A 246 -23.33 17.58 11.92
N THR A 247 -23.88 17.67 13.12
CA THR A 247 -24.52 18.87 13.71
C THR A 247 -23.85 19.28 15.02
N GLU A 248 -22.83 18.53 15.44
CA GLU A 248 -22.00 18.91 16.57
C GLU A 248 -20.98 19.96 16.14
N ALA A 249 -20.79 20.94 17.01
CA ALA A 249 -19.87 22.02 16.74
C ALA A 249 -18.42 21.64 17.08
N SER A 250 -17.50 22.44 16.55
CA SER A 250 -16.07 22.29 16.83
C SER A 250 -15.74 22.56 18.29
N ALA A 251 -14.71 21.87 18.79
CA ALA A 251 -14.10 22.21 20.05
C ALA A 251 -13.45 23.61 19.98
N GLY A 252 -13.38 24.25 21.13
CA GLY A 252 -12.57 25.42 21.37
C GLY A 252 -11.09 25.06 21.58
N THR A 253 -10.32 26.03 22.07
CA THR A 253 -8.90 25.83 22.37
C THR A 253 -8.60 26.06 23.85
N ILE A 254 -7.73 25.21 24.41
CA ILE A 254 -7.22 25.37 25.77
C ILE A 254 -5.69 25.49 25.69
N TYR A 255 -5.17 26.69 25.93
CA TYR A 255 -3.74 26.97 26.03
C TYR A 255 -3.31 27.03 27.50
N THR A 256 -2.26 26.30 27.86
CA THR A 256 -1.72 26.30 29.23
C THR A 256 -0.22 26.48 29.19
N LYS A 257 0.33 27.41 29.99
CA LYS A 257 1.76 27.70 30.02
C LYS A 257 2.28 27.84 31.44
N SER A 258 3.13 26.90 31.85
CA SER A 258 3.95 27.05 33.05
C SER A 258 5.04 28.10 32.84
N ALA A 259 5.43 28.81 33.89
CA ALA A 259 6.62 29.67 33.91
C ALA A 259 7.92 28.91 33.64
N GLN A 260 7.94 27.58 33.78
CA GLN A 260 9.09 26.71 33.46
C GLN A 260 9.07 26.20 32.01
N GLN A 261 7.94 26.33 31.32
CA GLN A 261 7.81 25.92 29.92
C GLN A 261 8.29 27.03 28.98
N SER A 262 8.86 26.65 27.85
CA SER A 262 9.24 27.60 26.81
C SER A 262 7.99 28.15 26.13
N ASN A 263 7.14 27.26 25.60
CA ASN A 263 6.07 27.65 24.67
C ASN A 263 4.67 27.15 25.05
N GLY A 264 4.53 26.28 26.06
CA GLY A 264 3.22 25.86 26.60
C GLY A 264 2.49 24.81 25.75
N TYR A 265 1.31 24.39 26.20
CA TYR A 265 0.52 23.32 25.59
C TYR A 265 -0.79 23.85 25.01
N LEU A 266 -1.11 23.43 23.79
CA LEU A 266 -2.43 23.61 23.17
C LEU A 266 -3.20 22.28 23.23
N THR A 267 -4.39 22.27 23.81
CA THR A 267 -5.26 21.11 23.88
C THR A 267 -6.60 21.38 23.19
N LEU A 268 -7.04 20.43 22.39
CA LEU A 268 -8.39 20.33 21.85
C LEU A 268 -9.00 19.01 22.32
N ASP A 269 -10.14 19.10 22.97
CA ASP A 269 -10.89 17.99 23.53
C ASP A 269 -12.37 18.24 23.23
N ASN A 270 -13.03 17.28 22.59
CA ASN A 270 -14.46 17.38 22.29
C ASN A 270 -15.30 16.33 23.02
N ASN A 271 -14.77 15.74 24.09
CA ASN A 271 -15.53 14.86 24.98
C ASN A 271 -16.34 13.75 24.26
N THR A 272 -15.80 13.20 23.18
CA THR A 272 -16.28 12.02 22.41
C THR A 272 -17.55 12.19 21.58
N THR A 273 -17.99 13.42 21.35
CA THR A 273 -19.17 13.72 20.53
C THR A 273 -18.95 13.25 19.06
N ASN A 274 -19.99 12.74 18.38
CA ASN A 274 -19.92 12.18 17.02
C ASN A 274 -20.09 13.23 15.89
N ASN A 275 -19.18 13.22 14.90
CA ASN A 275 -19.27 14.04 13.68
C ASN A 275 -19.20 15.56 13.93
N SER A 276 -18.25 15.97 14.77
CA SER A 276 -17.98 17.37 15.07
C SER A 276 -17.27 18.08 13.92
N TRP A 277 -17.60 19.36 13.71
CA TRP A 277 -16.84 20.22 12.80
C TRP A 277 -15.40 20.46 13.29
N TYR A 278 -14.51 20.84 12.38
CA TYR A 278 -13.13 21.16 12.73
C TYR A 278 -12.97 22.52 13.41
N THR A 279 -12.04 22.59 14.36
CA THR A 279 -11.48 23.82 14.90
C THR A 279 -10.44 24.34 13.92
N LEU A 280 -10.68 25.50 13.30
CA LEU A 280 -9.71 26.14 12.41
C LEU A 280 -8.77 27.04 13.23
N LEU A 281 -7.45 26.83 13.13
CA LEU A 281 -6.49 27.79 13.68
C LEU A 281 -6.50 29.07 12.84
N PRO A 282 -6.54 30.27 13.47
CA PRO A 282 -6.30 31.52 12.76
C PRO A 282 -4.99 31.49 11.96
N GLN A 283 -4.88 32.31 10.93
CA GLN A 283 -3.63 32.42 10.17
C GLN A 283 -2.52 33.01 11.06
N GLY A 284 -1.32 32.44 10.98
CA GLY A 284 -0.17 32.91 11.76
C GLY A 284 0.84 31.81 12.10
N THR A 285 1.87 32.23 12.84
CA THR A 285 2.95 31.39 13.33
C THR A 285 2.68 30.96 14.77
N TYR A 286 2.82 29.66 15.04
CA TYR A 286 2.58 29.07 16.35
C TYR A 286 3.83 28.31 16.79
N THR A 287 4.36 28.65 17.96
CA THR A 287 5.38 27.83 18.63
C THR A 287 4.80 27.31 19.93
N LEU A 288 4.85 25.99 20.12
CA LEU A 288 4.19 25.28 21.22
C LEU A 288 5.07 24.13 21.71
N ASP A 289 5.08 23.83 23.00
CA ASP A 289 5.80 22.64 23.48
C ASP A 289 5.00 21.38 23.08
N ASN A 290 3.67 21.39 23.28
CA ASN A 290 2.79 20.29 22.87
C ASN A 290 1.51 20.78 22.17
N ILE A 291 1.05 20.01 21.19
CA ILE A 291 -0.32 20.04 20.67
C ILE A 291 -0.98 18.70 20.99
N ILE A 292 -2.13 18.73 21.65
CA ILE A 292 -2.89 17.54 22.06
C ILE A 292 -4.28 17.62 21.45
N ILE A 293 -4.65 16.64 20.63
CA ILE A 293 -5.97 16.54 19.99
C ILE A 293 -6.57 15.21 20.41
N LYS A 294 -7.70 15.25 21.11
CA LYS A 294 -8.29 14.03 21.68
C LYS A 294 -9.81 14.02 21.68
N ASN A 295 -10.35 12.81 21.88
CA ASN A 295 -11.77 12.57 22.08
C ASN A 295 -12.63 13.16 20.94
N LYS A 296 -12.26 12.85 19.69
CA LYS A 296 -12.90 13.32 18.44
C LYS A 296 -12.83 14.82 18.16
N ALA A 297 -11.99 15.58 18.87
CA ALA A 297 -11.65 16.91 18.42
C ALA A 297 -10.95 16.84 17.05
N GLU A 298 -11.31 17.75 16.14
CA GLU A 298 -10.63 17.92 14.86
C GLU A 298 -9.99 19.30 14.81
N LEU A 299 -8.69 19.36 14.50
CA LEU A 299 -7.96 20.59 14.23
C LEU A 299 -7.68 20.71 12.73
N ARG A 300 -7.93 21.87 12.15
CA ARG A 300 -7.53 22.19 10.77
C ARG A 300 -6.60 23.40 10.76
N THR A 301 -5.55 23.32 9.96
CA THR A 301 -4.63 24.44 9.71
C THR A 301 -4.91 25.05 8.33
N ASN A 302 -4.60 26.33 8.18
CA ASN A 302 -4.58 27.03 6.89
C ASN A 302 -3.22 26.85 6.21
N ASN A 303 -3.20 27.08 4.90
CA ASN A 303 -1.98 26.99 4.09
C ASN A 303 -0.90 28.04 4.40
N THR A 304 -1.25 29.10 5.12
CA THR A 304 -0.31 30.12 5.61
C THR A 304 0.16 29.89 7.04
N ASN A 305 -0.30 28.82 7.71
CA ASN A 305 0.16 28.54 9.07
C ASN A 305 1.59 27.99 9.08
N GLU A 306 2.37 28.47 10.04
CA GLU A 306 3.69 27.95 10.37
C GLU A 306 3.66 27.45 11.82
N ILE A 307 3.59 26.15 12.00
CA ILE A 307 3.48 25.52 13.33
C ILE A 307 4.78 24.82 13.66
N THR A 308 5.37 25.18 14.79
CA THR A 308 6.50 24.47 15.39
C THR A 308 6.06 23.90 16.73
N THR A 309 6.12 22.57 16.90
CA THR A 309 5.86 21.96 18.22
C THR A 309 6.79 20.82 18.59
N THR A 310 7.11 20.65 19.87
CA THR A 310 7.94 19.50 20.29
C THR A 310 7.15 18.21 20.19
N ASN A 311 5.93 18.14 20.72
CA ASN A 311 5.12 16.92 20.69
C ASN A 311 3.73 17.19 20.09
N LEU A 312 3.38 16.46 19.03
CA LEU A 312 2.02 16.39 18.51
C LEU A 312 1.41 15.04 18.91
N ILE A 313 0.36 15.08 19.72
CA ILE A 313 -0.31 13.89 20.26
C ILE A 313 -1.75 13.89 19.77
N ILE A 314 -2.12 12.87 19.01
CA ILE A 314 -3.48 12.68 18.50
C ILE A 314 -3.98 11.33 18.98
N THR A 315 -5.02 11.35 19.83
CA THR A 315 -5.53 10.15 20.49
C THR A 315 -7.05 10.12 20.56
N ASN A 316 -7.64 8.98 20.92
CA ASN A 316 -9.08 8.79 21.10
C ASN A 316 -9.89 9.38 19.93
N TYR A 317 -9.56 8.97 18.70
CA TYR A 317 -10.18 9.43 17.46
C TYR A 317 -10.08 10.93 17.18
N GLY A 318 -9.11 11.63 17.78
CA GLY A 318 -8.77 13.00 17.38
C GLY A 318 -8.24 13.06 15.94
N THR A 319 -8.38 14.22 15.29
CA THR A 319 -7.96 14.42 13.90
C THR A 319 -7.19 15.72 13.73
N LEU A 320 -6.07 15.70 13.02
CA LEU A 320 -5.41 16.90 12.48
C LEU A 320 -5.48 16.89 10.96
N THR A 321 -6.07 17.92 10.36
CA THR A 321 -5.98 18.21 8.94
C THR A 321 -5.00 19.35 8.72
N ASN A 322 -3.75 19.01 8.39
CA ASN A 322 -2.71 19.99 8.14
C ASN A 322 -2.67 20.41 6.66
N ASN A 323 -2.92 21.69 6.40
CA ASN A 323 -2.75 22.30 5.09
C ASN A 323 -1.57 23.31 5.04
N GLY A 324 -0.87 23.57 6.15
CA GLY A 324 0.24 24.52 6.25
C GLY A 324 1.59 23.87 6.53
N ASN A 325 2.57 24.67 6.96
CA ASN A 325 3.88 24.16 7.37
C ASN A 325 3.85 23.67 8.82
N LEU A 326 4.31 22.44 9.05
CA LEU A 326 4.33 21.80 10.36
C LEU A 326 5.71 21.22 10.65
N THR A 327 6.41 21.79 11.63
CA THR A 327 7.69 21.28 12.15
C THR A 327 7.45 20.68 13.52
N ILE A 328 7.69 19.38 13.64
CA ILE A 328 7.51 18.65 14.89
C ILE A 328 8.74 17.84 15.28
N THR A 329 8.94 17.60 16.57
CA THR A 329 9.98 16.68 17.04
C THR A 329 9.40 15.27 17.19
N ASN A 330 8.31 15.11 17.91
CA ASN A 330 7.66 13.80 18.12
C ASN A 330 6.20 13.85 17.68
N LEU A 331 5.73 12.76 17.07
CA LEU A 331 4.34 12.58 16.69
C LEU A 331 3.84 11.23 17.19
N THR A 332 2.74 11.26 17.93
CA THR A 332 2.06 10.10 18.48
C THR A 332 0.64 10.04 17.94
N LEU A 333 0.32 8.99 17.18
CA LEU A 333 -1.04 8.66 16.73
C LEU A 333 -1.49 7.36 17.41
N GLU A 334 -2.44 7.44 18.34
CA GLU A 334 -2.91 6.27 19.10
C GLU A 334 -4.43 6.26 19.25
N SER A 335 -5.00 5.13 19.66
CA SER A 335 -6.43 5.00 19.96
C SER A 335 -7.33 5.60 18.86
N GLY A 336 -7.02 5.33 17.59
CA GLY A 336 -7.77 5.84 16.45
C GLY A 336 -7.39 7.25 15.96
N GLY A 337 -6.31 7.86 16.47
CA GLY A 337 -5.88 9.20 16.07
C GLY A 337 -5.50 9.31 14.60
N VAL A 338 -5.89 10.40 13.94
CA VAL A 338 -5.72 10.60 12.50
C VAL A 338 -4.94 11.89 12.20
N LEU A 339 -3.96 11.79 11.29
CA LEU A 339 -3.29 12.94 10.71
C LEU A 339 -3.47 12.93 9.20
N TYR A 340 -4.01 13.99 8.62
CA TYR A 340 -3.95 14.31 7.21
C TYR A 340 -2.88 15.38 6.99
N HIS A 341 -1.89 15.09 6.15
CA HIS A 341 -0.94 16.09 5.67
C HIS A 341 -1.19 16.30 4.17
N ASN A 342 -1.92 17.36 3.83
CA ASN A 342 -2.41 17.63 2.48
C ASN A 342 -1.54 18.63 1.69
N GLU A 343 -0.99 19.61 2.40
CA GLU A 343 -0.25 20.74 1.82
C GLU A 343 0.82 21.21 2.82
N GLY A 344 1.76 22.01 2.30
CA GLY A 344 2.89 22.57 3.05
C GLY A 344 3.99 21.55 3.32
N ASN A 345 5.01 21.97 4.05
CA ASN A 345 6.11 21.10 4.47
C ASN A 345 5.81 20.49 5.83
N LEU A 346 5.89 19.15 5.93
CA LEU A 346 5.96 18.44 7.21
C LEU A 346 7.41 18.02 7.48
N SER A 347 7.99 18.52 8.56
CA SER A 347 9.32 18.14 9.03
C SER A 347 9.20 17.49 10.40
N VAL A 348 9.52 16.20 10.51
CA VAL A 348 9.65 15.51 11.81
C VAL A 348 11.13 15.29 12.10
N LYS A 349 11.74 16.21 12.85
CA LYS A 349 13.17 16.19 13.18
C LYS A 349 13.35 16.34 14.67
N GLY A 350 13.96 15.34 15.29
CA GLY A 350 14.33 15.43 16.71
C GLY A 350 15.78 15.80 16.91
N THR A 351 16.11 16.13 18.15
CA THR A 351 17.49 16.22 18.59
C THR A 351 17.96 14.86 19.08
N ILE A 352 19.21 14.51 18.79
CA ILE A 352 19.88 13.33 19.39
C ILE A 352 19.79 13.46 20.92
N PRO A 353 19.40 12.41 21.67
CA PRO A 353 19.24 11.01 21.26
C PRO A 353 17.82 10.61 20.82
N ASN A 354 16.86 11.52 20.91
CA ASN A 354 15.45 11.20 20.68
C ASN A 354 15.12 11.02 19.19
N ASN A 355 15.94 11.57 18.29
CA ASN A 355 15.89 11.44 16.82
C ASN A 355 14.48 11.47 16.19
N GLY A 356 13.56 12.21 16.79
CA GLY A 356 12.20 12.45 16.31
C GLY A 356 11.43 11.16 16.02
N ILE A 357 10.71 10.65 17.02
CA ILE A 357 9.95 9.42 16.88
C ILE A 357 8.56 9.78 16.35
N LEU A 358 8.24 9.32 15.14
CA LEU A 358 6.86 9.14 14.69
C LEU A 358 6.39 7.74 15.09
N GLN A 359 5.52 7.66 16.09
CA GLN A 359 4.86 6.42 16.50
C GLN A 359 3.40 6.42 16.05
N ILE A 360 3.06 5.43 15.24
CA ILE A 360 1.69 5.18 14.82
C ILE A 360 1.25 3.89 15.50
N GLY A 361 0.54 4.03 16.61
CA GLY A 361 0.05 2.96 17.47
C GLY A 361 -1.32 2.43 17.06
N SER A 362 -1.97 1.72 17.99
CA SER A 362 -3.24 1.01 17.76
C SER A 362 -4.33 1.91 17.16
N GLY A 363 -4.73 1.63 15.91
CA GLY A 363 -5.76 2.36 15.18
C GLY A 363 -5.32 3.73 14.67
N GLY A 364 -4.08 4.15 14.94
CA GLY A 364 -3.52 5.39 14.43
C GLY A 364 -3.40 5.34 12.90
N THR A 365 -3.79 6.40 12.21
CA THR A 365 -3.69 6.49 10.76
C THR A 365 -3.05 7.80 10.33
N PHE A 366 -1.96 7.70 9.55
CA PHE A 366 -1.33 8.84 8.92
C PHE A 366 -1.60 8.83 7.42
N TYR A 367 -2.38 9.81 6.96
CA TYR A 367 -2.61 10.11 5.56
C TYR A 367 -1.53 11.08 5.06
N LEU A 368 -0.52 10.51 4.41
CA LEU A 368 0.54 11.23 3.74
C LEU A 368 0.14 11.48 2.28
N ASN A 369 -0.28 12.71 1.97
CA ASN A 369 -0.72 13.10 0.61
C ASN A 369 0.31 13.96 -0.15
N THR A 370 1.52 14.06 0.40
CA THR A 370 2.67 14.80 -0.15
C THR A 370 3.95 14.05 0.22
N ALA A 371 5.10 14.43 -0.34
CA ALA A 371 6.39 13.83 0.05
C ALA A 371 6.76 14.16 1.51
N LEU A 372 7.38 13.22 2.22
CA LEU A 372 7.80 13.36 3.61
C LEU A 372 9.26 12.97 3.82
N SER A 373 9.98 13.79 4.60
CA SER A 373 11.34 13.50 5.07
C SER A 373 11.41 13.58 6.59
N ILE A 374 11.74 12.45 7.24
CA ILE A 374 11.73 12.29 8.70
C ILE A 374 12.96 11.51 9.18
N ASP A 375 13.27 11.61 10.47
CA ASP A 375 14.44 10.91 11.02
C ASP A 375 14.17 9.43 11.32
N ASN A 376 13.11 9.12 12.07
CA ASN A 376 12.71 7.75 12.39
C ASN A 376 11.20 7.58 12.30
N LEU A 377 10.77 6.38 11.89
CA LEU A 377 9.36 6.01 11.82
C LEU A 377 9.17 4.63 12.43
N THR A 378 8.29 4.54 13.42
CA THR A 378 7.81 3.27 13.96
C THR A 378 6.30 3.16 13.75
N ILE A 379 5.90 2.14 13.00
CA ILE A 379 4.50 1.78 12.79
C ILE A 379 4.23 0.53 13.62
N SER A 380 3.57 0.73 14.75
CA SER A 380 3.22 -0.33 15.69
C SER A 380 1.97 -1.10 15.24
N SER A 381 1.64 -2.16 15.97
CA SER A 381 0.46 -2.99 15.68
C SER A 381 -0.82 -2.15 15.57
N GLY A 382 -1.55 -2.30 14.46
CA GLY A 382 -2.77 -1.53 14.17
C GLY A 382 -2.54 -0.12 13.64
N GLY A 383 -1.28 0.34 13.53
CA GLY A 383 -0.91 1.59 12.91
C GLY A 383 -0.85 1.50 11.37
N VAL A 384 -1.26 2.57 10.70
CA VAL A 384 -1.30 2.64 9.22
C VAL A 384 -0.71 3.94 8.70
N VAL A 385 0.20 3.86 7.74
CA VAL A 385 0.56 4.97 6.84
C VAL A 385 -0.07 4.71 5.47
N THR A 386 -0.77 5.69 4.91
CA THR A 386 -1.54 5.58 3.65
C THR A 386 -1.66 6.97 3.01
N HIS A 387 -2.28 7.07 1.83
CA HIS A 387 -2.74 8.34 1.24
C HIS A 387 -4.25 8.32 0.97
N THR A 388 -4.91 9.46 0.76
CA THR A 388 -6.36 9.54 0.42
C THR A 388 -6.63 9.62 -1.08
N LEU A 389 -5.74 10.26 -1.85
CA LEU A 389 -5.93 10.53 -3.29
C LEU A 389 -5.35 9.40 -4.15
N GLN A 390 -5.54 9.43 -5.47
CA GLN A 390 -4.64 8.73 -6.39
C GLN A 390 -3.33 9.51 -6.45
N ASP A 391 -2.57 9.41 -5.36
CA ASP A 391 -1.45 10.28 -5.11
C ASP A 391 -0.27 9.92 -6.02
N SER A 392 0.15 10.88 -6.84
CA SER A 392 1.31 10.75 -7.71
C SER A 392 2.64 10.76 -6.94
N ASP A 393 2.65 11.12 -5.67
CA ASP A 393 3.87 11.51 -4.96
C ASP A 393 3.98 10.92 -3.54
N PHE A 394 3.40 9.74 -3.27
CA PHE A 394 3.68 8.99 -2.04
C PHE A 394 5.18 8.59 -2.00
N ASP A 395 5.99 9.49 -1.46
CA ASP A 395 7.44 9.39 -1.31
C ASP A 395 7.80 9.60 0.16
N LEU A 396 8.27 8.51 0.79
CA LEU A 396 8.62 8.46 2.20
C LEU A 396 10.14 8.33 2.34
N GLU A 397 10.79 9.40 2.77
CA GLU A 397 12.21 9.43 3.11
C GLU A 397 12.38 9.36 4.64
N VAL A 398 13.09 8.33 5.11
CA VAL A 398 13.44 8.10 6.51
C VAL A 398 14.96 8.12 6.65
N SER A 399 15.52 9.19 7.20
CA SER A 399 16.97 9.41 7.24
C SER A 399 17.71 8.36 8.10
N ASN A 400 17.02 7.72 9.06
CA ASN A 400 17.53 6.63 9.90
C ASN A 400 16.65 5.37 9.82
N ASN A 401 15.94 5.02 10.91
CA ASN A 401 15.26 3.73 11.02
C ASN A 401 13.78 3.82 10.63
N LEU A 402 13.36 2.94 9.72
CA LEU A 402 11.97 2.61 9.45
C LEU A 402 11.64 1.24 10.05
N ILE A 403 10.80 1.21 11.09
CA ILE A 403 10.36 -0.01 11.76
C ILE A 403 8.86 -0.18 11.52
N ILE A 404 8.49 -1.31 10.91
CA ILE A 404 7.09 -1.73 10.75
C ILE A 404 6.93 -2.99 11.60
N GLU A 405 6.34 -2.85 12.78
CA GLU A 405 6.12 -3.95 13.72
C GLU A 405 5.03 -4.90 13.21
N ASP A 406 4.91 -6.06 13.83
CA ASP A 406 3.83 -7.00 13.50
C ASP A 406 2.44 -6.37 13.71
N GLY A 407 1.57 -6.51 12.71
CA GLY A 407 0.28 -5.82 12.63
C GLY A 407 0.33 -4.33 12.22
N GLY A 408 1.51 -3.71 12.07
CA GLY A 408 1.69 -2.38 11.49
C GLY A 408 1.70 -2.42 9.96
N SER A 409 1.35 -1.31 9.29
CA SER A 409 1.35 -1.28 7.82
C SER A 409 1.64 0.06 7.15
N ILE A 410 2.30 -0.01 5.99
CA ILE A 410 2.25 1.02 4.94
C ILE A 410 1.36 0.47 3.83
N ASN A 411 0.21 1.09 3.60
CA ASN A 411 -0.86 0.51 2.81
C ASN A 411 -1.38 1.48 1.75
N ALA A 412 -1.25 1.07 0.49
CA ALA A 412 -1.88 1.71 -0.66
C ALA A 412 -2.68 0.71 -1.51
N ASP A 413 -3.25 -0.32 -0.88
CA ASP A 413 -4.21 -1.24 -1.52
C ASP A 413 -5.40 -0.45 -2.08
N TYR A 414 -5.78 -0.74 -3.32
CA TYR A 414 -6.98 -0.20 -3.98
C TYR A 414 -6.99 1.33 -4.14
N LYS A 415 -5.80 1.95 -4.25
CA LYS A 415 -5.63 3.41 -4.41
C LYS A 415 -4.99 3.81 -5.74
N GLY A 416 -4.95 2.89 -6.70
CA GLY A 416 -4.52 3.15 -8.07
C GLY A 416 -5.64 3.69 -8.94
N TYR A 417 -5.54 3.45 -10.25
CA TYR A 417 -6.54 3.94 -11.20
C TYR A 417 -7.92 3.33 -10.92
N PRO A 418 -9.00 4.12 -11.10
CA PRO A 418 -10.35 3.61 -10.91
C PRO A 418 -10.67 2.60 -12.02
N GLY A 419 -11.66 1.73 -11.79
CA GLY A 419 -12.00 0.71 -12.77
C GLY A 419 -12.32 1.27 -14.17
N GLY A 420 -11.94 0.50 -15.20
CA GLY A 420 -12.01 0.91 -16.60
C GLY A 420 -10.99 1.98 -17.03
N ASN A 421 -10.14 2.46 -16.12
CA ASN A 421 -9.14 3.48 -16.38
C ASN A 421 -7.72 2.98 -16.09
N GLY A 422 -6.72 3.73 -16.55
CA GLY A 422 -5.31 3.43 -16.38
C GLY A 422 -4.64 3.01 -17.70
N PRO A 423 -3.31 2.92 -17.69
CA PRO A 423 -2.54 2.51 -18.86
C PRO A 423 -2.78 1.04 -19.23
N SER A 424 -2.62 0.72 -20.51
CA SER A 424 -2.63 -0.68 -20.96
C SER A 424 -1.40 -1.42 -20.45
N TRP A 425 -1.59 -2.65 -19.99
CA TRP A 425 -0.49 -3.54 -19.65
C TRP A 425 0.30 -3.96 -20.91
N PRO A 426 1.65 -4.04 -20.86
CA PRO A 426 2.52 -3.73 -19.72
C PRO A 426 2.89 -2.24 -19.66
N HIS A 427 2.93 -1.67 -18.45
CA HIS A 427 3.42 -0.30 -18.19
C HIS A 427 4.28 -0.27 -16.92
N GLY A 428 5.06 0.79 -16.72
CA GLY A 428 5.96 0.94 -15.56
C GLY A 428 7.35 0.33 -15.68
N SER A 429 8.32 0.96 -15.01
CA SER A 429 9.70 0.50 -14.95
C SER A 429 9.84 -0.70 -14.01
N ILE A 430 10.63 -1.72 -14.37
CA ILE A 430 11.03 -2.78 -13.41
C ILE A 430 12.11 -2.30 -12.43
N TYR A 431 12.83 -1.24 -12.78
CA TYR A 431 13.97 -0.74 -12.01
C TYR A 431 13.55 0.34 -11.01
N GLU A 432 12.58 1.17 -11.37
CA GLU A 432 12.06 2.28 -10.55
C GLU A 432 10.54 2.36 -10.73
N PRO A 433 9.78 1.38 -10.21
CA PRO A 433 8.35 1.32 -10.37
C PRO A 433 7.68 2.46 -9.58
N VAL A 434 7.08 3.40 -10.29
CA VAL A 434 6.39 4.57 -9.73
C VAL A 434 5.01 4.79 -10.33
N ASP A 435 4.49 3.77 -11.02
CA ASP A 435 3.18 3.81 -11.68
C ASP A 435 2.13 3.14 -10.79
N MET A 436 0.92 3.68 -10.78
CA MET A 436 -0.21 3.04 -10.13
C MET A 436 -0.72 1.86 -10.97
N GLY A 437 -1.29 0.85 -10.33
CA GLY A 437 -1.95 -0.25 -11.02
C GLY A 437 -3.18 0.23 -11.79
N ALA A 438 -3.42 -0.32 -12.99
CA ALA A 438 -4.61 -0.06 -13.77
C ALA A 438 -5.87 -0.63 -13.09
N GLY A 439 -7.01 0.03 -13.31
CA GLY A 439 -8.31 -0.44 -12.84
C GLY A 439 -8.79 -1.65 -13.63
N GLY A 440 -9.52 -2.56 -12.97
CA GLY A 440 -10.18 -3.67 -13.63
C GLY A 440 -11.29 -3.20 -14.57
N GLY A 441 -11.58 -3.98 -15.61
CA GLY A 441 -12.58 -3.66 -16.64
C GLY A 441 -13.94 -3.30 -16.04
N ALA A 442 -14.43 -2.12 -16.44
CA ALA A 442 -15.76 -1.62 -16.09
C ALA A 442 -16.82 -2.11 -17.09
N ASN A 443 -18.08 -2.09 -16.69
CA ASN A 443 -19.22 -2.32 -17.57
C ASN A 443 -20.30 -1.24 -17.33
N ALA A 444 -21.39 -1.28 -18.11
CA ALA A 444 -22.44 -0.25 -18.04
C ALA A 444 -23.10 -0.10 -16.66
N GLN A 445 -22.96 -1.09 -15.77
CA GLN A 445 -23.60 -1.15 -14.45
C GLN A 445 -22.61 -1.02 -13.29
N CYS A 446 -21.30 -1.16 -13.53
CA CYS A 446 -20.27 -1.19 -12.51
C CYS A 446 -19.00 -0.48 -12.97
N ALA A 447 -18.50 0.41 -12.11
CA ALA A 447 -17.29 1.20 -12.36
C ALA A 447 -16.00 0.38 -12.47
N GLY A 448 -16.01 -0.94 -12.19
CA GLY A 448 -14.81 -1.78 -12.19
C GLY A 448 -14.03 -1.72 -10.87
N ALA A 449 -13.10 -2.66 -10.69
CA ALA A 449 -12.23 -2.72 -9.52
C ALA A 449 -11.10 -1.66 -9.61
N THR A 450 -10.70 -1.06 -8.49
CA THR A 450 -9.62 -0.06 -8.43
C THR A 450 -8.24 -0.73 -8.36
N GLY A 451 -7.27 -0.24 -9.14
CA GLY A 451 -5.90 -0.76 -9.11
C GLY A 451 -5.18 -0.50 -7.78
N GLY A 452 -4.01 -1.11 -7.59
CA GLY A 452 -3.13 -0.83 -6.46
C GLY A 452 -2.49 0.56 -6.57
N GLY A 453 -2.30 1.23 -5.43
CA GLY A 453 -1.58 2.51 -5.37
C GLY A 453 -0.07 2.32 -5.55
N LYS A 454 0.71 3.33 -5.20
CA LYS A 454 2.17 3.26 -5.31
C LYS A 454 2.83 3.70 -4.02
N ILE A 455 3.98 3.10 -3.72
CA ILE A 455 4.76 3.38 -2.52
C ILE A 455 6.22 3.52 -2.92
N LYS A 456 6.81 4.69 -2.67
CA LYS A 456 8.25 4.90 -2.75
C LYS A 456 8.81 5.14 -1.34
N ILE A 457 9.85 4.40 -0.98
CA ILE A 457 10.49 4.46 0.34
C ILE A 457 12.00 4.59 0.15
N THR A 458 12.60 5.59 0.78
CA THR A 458 14.04 5.66 1.00
C THR A 458 14.31 5.62 2.49
N ALA A 459 15.06 4.63 3.00
CA ALA A 459 15.33 4.50 4.43
C ALA A 459 16.77 4.07 4.68
N LYS A 460 17.45 4.54 5.73
CA LYS A 460 18.79 4.00 6.04
C LYS A 460 18.70 2.53 6.46
N ASP A 461 18.03 2.25 7.56
CA ASP A 461 17.80 0.91 8.09
C ASP A 461 16.30 0.63 8.12
N MET A 462 15.88 -0.52 7.61
CA MET A 462 14.48 -0.87 7.45
C MET A 462 14.18 -2.25 8.04
N VAL A 463 13.26 -2.31 9.01
CA VAL A 463 12.78 -3.56 9.65
C VAL A 463 11.30 -3.75 9.31
N VAL A 464 10.99 -4.76 8.50
CA VAL A 464 9.61 -5.07 8.08
C VAL A 464 9.16 -6.38 8.73
N ASN A 465 8.46 -6.29 9.87
CA ASN A 465 7.76 -7.42 10.49
C ASN A 465 6.25 -7.38 10.21
N GLY A 466 5.69 -6.18 9.99
CA GLY A 466 4.33 -5.97 9.49
C GLY A 466 4.21 -6.11 7.98
N GLN A 467 3.52 -5.17 7.32
CA GLN A 467 3.27 -5.23 5.87
C GLN A 467 3.48 -3.91 5.13
N ILE A 468 3.93 -4.02 3.88
CA ILE A 468 3.90 -2.97 2.85
C ILE A 468 3.08 -3.52 1.70
N SER A 469 2.02 -2.82 1.29
CA SER A 469 1.01 -3.39 0.39
C SER A 469 0.45 -2.40 -0.61
N THR A 470 0.37 -2.81 -1.89
CA THR A 470 -0.22 -2.09 -3.01
C THR A 470 -1.10 -3.00 -3.88
N ARG A 471 -1.98 -3.79 -3.27
CA ARG A 471 -2.81 -4.77 -4.00
C ARG A 471 -3.85 -4.11 -4.91
N GLY A 472 -4.12 -4.77 -6.04
CA GLY A 472 -5.27 -4.49 -6.89
C GLY A 472 -6.56 -5.03 -6.29
N GLN A 473 -7.66 -4.29 -6.45
CA GLN A 473 -8.96 -4.68 -5.91
C GLN A 473 -9.49 -5.90 -6.65
N ASN A 474 -10.10 -6.82 -5.89
CA ASN A 474 -10.82 -7.94 -6.48
C ASN A 474 -11.98 -7.41 -7.35
N GLY A 475 -12.29 -8.12 -8.42
CA GLY A 475 -13.47 -7.85 -9.24
C GLY A 475 -14.74 -7.83 -8.39
N ILE A 476 -15.61 -6.90 -8.71
CA ILE A 476 -16.89 -6.67 -8.02
C ILE A 476 -17.99 -7.48 -8.72
N SER A 477 -18.84 -8.14 -7.92
CA SER A 477 -20.08 -8.77 -8.36
C SER A 477 -21.27 -7.88 -7.97
N TYR A 478 -22.11 -7.53 -8.93
CA TYR A 478 -23.25 -6.63 -8.72
C TYR A 478 -24.48 -7.37 -8.18
N HIS A 479 -24.80 -8.55 -8.71
CA HIS A 479 -25.97 -9.35 -8.31
C HIS A 479 -25.82 -10.83 -8.65
N TYR A 480 -26.31 -11.72 -7.78
CA TYR A 480 -26.24 -13.19 -7.92
C TYR A 480 -26.87 -13.75 -9.21
N TRP A 481 -27.75 -12.99 -9.86
CA TRP A 481 -28.52 -13.42 -11.04
C TRP A 481 -28.14 -12.66 -12.32
N SER A 482 -27.21 -11.70 -12.27
CA SER A 482 -26.69 -11.04 -13.47
C SER A 482 -25.33 -11.62 -13.84
N GLU A 483 -25.14 -11.97 -15.11
CA GLU A 483 -23.82 -12.41 -15.63
C GLU A 483 -22.82 -11.24 -15.79
N GLN A 484 -23.07 -10.10 -15.13
CA GLN A 484 -22.27 -8.89 -15.26
C GLN A 484 -21.27 -8.78 -14.12
N TYR A 485 -20.04 -9.20 -14.40
CA TYR A 485 -18.90 -9.15 -13.50
C TYR A 485 -17.86 -8.16 -14.00
N THR A 486 -17.08 -7.60 -13.08
CA THR A 486 -15.90 -6.79 -13.41
C THR A 486 -14.63 -7.62 -13.20
N THR A 487 -13.56 -7.30 -13.92
CA THR A 487 -12.28 -8.01 -13.77
C THR A 487 -11.58 -7.58 -12.48
N GLY A 488 -10.67 -8.41 -11.99
CA GLY A 488 -9.72 -7.95 -10.97
C GLY A 488 -8.84 -6.82 -11.52
N ALA A 489 -8.42 -5.92 -10.63
CA ALA A 489 -7.53 -4.81 -10.97
C ALA A 489 -6.06 -5.16 -10.77
N GLU A 490 -5.17 -4.38 -11.37
CA GLU A 490 -3.74 -4.61 -11.30
C GLU A 490 -3.16 -4.29 -9.91
N GLY A 491 -2.14 -5.05 -9.50
CA GLY A 491 -1.26 -4.63 -8.40
C GLY A 491 -0.53 -3.32 -8.72
N GLY A 492 -0.14 -2.60 -7.68
CA GLY A 492 0.52 -1.30 -7.79
C GLY A 492 2.05 -1.37 -7.87
N SER A 493 2.72 -0.29 -7.45
CA SER A 493 4.19 -0.22 -7.47
C SER A 493 4.78 -0.07 -6.07
N ILE A 494 5.84 -0.82 -5.77
CA ILE A 494 6.64 -0.63 -4.56
C ILE A 494 8.10 -0.41 -4.97
N TYR A 495 8.64 0.77 -4.67
CA TYR A 495 10.05 1.10 -4.88
C TYR A 495 10.72 1.38 -3.53
N ILE A 496 11.70 0.55 -3.16
CA ILE A 496 12.44 0.66 -1.90
C ILE A 496 13.91 0.88 -2.19
N ARG A 497 14.51 1.89 -1.55
CA ARG A 497 15.96 2.07 -1.47
C ARG A 497 16.39 2.12 -0.02
N THR A 498 17.26 1.21 0.38
CA THR A 498 17.75 1.17 1.76
C THR A 498 19.22 0.79 1.88
N GLN A 499 19.87 1.06 3.01
CA GLN A 499 21.17 0.46 3.29
C GLN A 499 20.98 -0.96 3.81
N ALA A 500 20.13 -1.16 4.81
CA ALA A 500 19.90 -2.49 5.38
C ALA A 500 18.41 -2.84 5.48
N LEU A 501 18.03 -4.00 4.93
CA LEU A 501 16.67 -4.54 5.01
C LEU A 501 16.63 -5.79 5.92
N PHE A 502 15.77 -5.77 6.93
CA PHE A 502 15.56 -6.85 7.91
C PHE A 502 14.08 -7.16 8.09
N GLY A 503 13.79 -8.25 8.79
CA GLY A 503 12.44 -8.62 9.24
C GLY A 503 11.89 -9.86 8.54
N ASN A 504 10.67 -10.23 8.92
CA ASN A 504 9.98 -11.44 8.46
C ASN A 504 8.54 -11.19 7.97
N GLY A 505 8.19 -9.92 7.76
CA GLY A 505 6.87 -9.46 7.36
C GLY A 505 6.56 -9.69 5.88
N LYS A 506 5.79 -8.76 5.28
CA LYS A 506 5.31 -8.90 3.90
C LYS A 506 5.50 -7.64 3.08
N ILE A 507 5.92 -7.80 1.82
CA ILE A 507 5.97 -6.74 0.79
C ILE A 507 5.15 -7.24 -0.40
N ILE A 508 4.02 -6.60 -0.69
CA ILE A 508 2.97 -7.20 -1.52
C ILE A 508 2.48 -6.22 -2.58
N SER A 509 2.52 -6.65 -3.84
CA SER A 509 1.87 -5.97 -4.96
C SER A 509 1.07 -6.97 -5.79
N ASP A 510 0.20 -7.75 -5.16
CA ASP A 510 -0.59 -8.77 -5.84
C ASP A 510 -1.76 -8.14 -6.63
N GLY A 511 -2.12 -8.77 -7.75
CA GLY A 511 -3.30 -8.41 -8.54
C GLY A 511 -4.61 -8.90 -7.91
N GLY A 512 -5.71 -8.23 -8.27
CA GLY A 512 -7.04 -8.55 -7.78
C GLY A 512 -7.60 -9.86 -8.36
N ASN A 513 -8.24 -10.66 -7.53
CA ASN A 513 -8.94 -11.89 -7.96
C ASN A 513 -10.24 -11.55 -8.71
N THR A 514 -10.73 -12.48 -9.53
CA THR A 514 -12.11 -12.39 -10.08
C THR A 514 -13.12 -13.04 -9.13
N PRO A 515 -14.36 -12.52 -9.05
CA PRO A 515 -15.44 -13.15 -8.30
C PRO A 515 -16.11 -14.33 -9.04
N TYR A 516 -15.87 -14.52 -10.36
CA TYR A 516 -16.62 -15.50 -11.17
C TYR A 516 -15.87 -16.06 -12.40
N TYR A 517 -16.39 -17.13 -13.01
CA TYR A 517 -15.71 -17.99 -14.01
C TYR A 517 -15.51 -17.40 -15.41
N SER A 518 -16.17 -16.29 -15.76
CA SER A 518 -16.20 -15.75 -17.14
C SER A 518 -15.28 -14.55 -17.37
N VAL A 519 -14.73 -13.93 -16.31
CA VAL A 519 -13.91 -12.70 -16.39
C VAL A 519 -12.49 -12.93 -15.88
N SER A 520 -11.52 -12.17 -16.40
CA SER A 520 -10.11 -12.31 -16.06
C SER A 520 -9.78 -11.73 -14.69
N ALA A 521 -8.78 -12.29 -14.02
CA ALA A 521 -8.19 -11.67 -12.84
C ALA A 521 -7.22 -10.55 -13.23
N GLY A 522 -6.93 -9.67 -12.26
CA GLY A 522 -5.98 -8.59 -12.40
C GLY A 522 -4.54 -9.09 -12.24
N PRO A 523 -3.60 -8.65 -13.07
CA PRO A 523 -2.21 -9.10 -12.99
C PRO A 523 -1.43 -8.41 -11.85
N GLY A 524 -0.30 -9.00 -11.44
CA GLY A 524 0.51 -8.52 -10.31
C GLY A 524 1.28 -7.23 -10.63
N GLY A 525 1.57 -6.42 -9.63
CA GLY A 525 2.29 -5.16 -9.79
C GLY A 525 3.82 -5.28 -9.79
N ARG A 526 4.52 -4.15 -9.73
CA ARG A 526 5.98 -4.10 -9.81
C ARG A 526 6.62 -3.77 -8.46
N ILE A 527 7.63 -4.52 -8.08
CA ILE A 527 8.41 -4.30 -6.86
C ILE A 527 9.88 -4.14 -7.26
N ALA A 528 10.53 -3.08 -6.81
CA ALA A 528 11.98 -2.91 -6.92
C ALA A 528 12.59 -2.57 -5.56
N ILE A 529 13.65 -3.29 -5.17
CA ILE A 529 14.35 -3.10 -3.89
C ILE A 529 15.85 -2.97 -4.13
N TYR A 530 16.42 -1.85 -3.70
CA TYR A 530 17.86 -1.59 -3.69
C TYR A 530 18.36 -1.59 -2.25
N TYR A 531 19.43 -2.34 -1.99
CA TYR A 531 19.96 -2.52 -0.64
C TYR A 531 21.49 -2.64 -0.61
N GLU A 532 22.13 -2.38 0.52
CA GLU A 532 23.53 -2.78 0.75
C GLU A 532 23.58 -4.15 1.45
N ILE A 533 22.78 -4.32 2.51
CA ILE A 533 22.63 -5.54 3.31
C ILE A 533 21.16 -5.98 3.27
N ASN A 534 20.90 -7.27 2.98
CA ASN A 534 19.56 -7.83 3.02
C ASN A 534 19.53 -9.11 3.86
N ASN A 535 18.89 -9.03 5.02
CA ASN A 535 18.58 -10.13 5.94
C ASN A 535 17.06 -10.30 6.09
N PHE A 536 16.26 -9.78 5.16
CA PHE A 536 14.82 -10.00 5.14
C PHE A 536 14.51 -11.46 4.80
N THR A 537 13.71 -12.08 5.65
CA THR A 537 13.27 -13.49 5.53
C THR A 537 11.77 -13.60 5.28
N GLY A 538 11.08 -12.46 5.19
CA GLY A 538 9.65 -12.40 4.94
C GLY A 538 9.28 -12.66 3.48
N ASN A 539 8.01 -12.44 3.16
CA ASN A 539 7.47 -12.73 1.83
C ASN A 539 7.43 -11.48 0.96
N ILE A 540 7.99 -11.57 -0.24
CA ILE A 540 7.84 -10.56 -1.29
C ILE A 540 6.99 -11.17 -2.39
N THR A 541 5.83 -10.59 -2.69
CA THR A 541 4.88 -11.14 -3.67
C THR A 541 4.40 -10.08 -4.65
N GLY A 542 4.36 -10.47 -5.92
CA GLY A 542 3.70 -9.74 -6.99
C GLY A 542 2.89 -10.74 -7.81
N ASN A 543 2.04 -11.53 -7.16
CA ASN A 543 1.30 -12.60 -7.82
C ASN A 543 0.21 -12.02 -8.72
N GLY A 544 -0.11 -12.72 -9.81
CA GLY A 544 -1.34 -12.48 -10.54
C GLY A 544 -2.55 -12.87 -9.70
N GLY A 545 -3.65 -12.14 -9.88
CA GLY A 545 -4.94 -12.51 -9.31
C GLY A 545 -5.43 -13.84 -9.86
N ARG A 546 -6.30 -14.50 -9.09
CA ARG A 546 -6.82 -15.83 -9.36
C ARG A 546 -8.23 -15.81 -9.95
N GLY A 547 -8.44 -16.72 -10.89
CA GLY A 547 -9.71 -17.17 -11.44
C GLY A 547 -10.50 -18.04 -10.45
N THR A 548 -11.83 -17.93 -10.44
CA THR A 548 -12.70 -18.90 -9.75
C THR A 548 -13.30 -19.88 -10.76
N GLY A 549 -13.11 -21.20 -10.55
CA GLY A 549 -13.69 -22.27 -11.37
C GLY A 549 -12.71 -22.86 -12.41
N GLY A 550 -12.93 -24.13 -12.79
CA GLY A 550 -11.99 -24.97 -13.57
C GLY A 550 -11.66 -24.54 -15.01
N LEU A 551 -12.12 -23.36 -15.45
CA LEU A 551 -11.69 -22.68 -16.68
C LEU A 551 -10.72 -21.52 -16.39
N SER A 552 -10.09 -21.53 -15.20
CA SER A 552 -9.33 -20.46 -14.55
C SER A 552 -8.53 -19.58 -15.52
N LYS A 553 -8.89 -18.30 -15.61
CA LYS A 553 -8.09 -17.23 -16.26
C LYS A 553 -7.29 -16.52 -15.18
N ASP A 554 -6.36 -17.24 -14.56
CA ASP A 554 -5.40 -16.63 -13.64
C ASP A 554 -4.59 -15.59 -14.43
N SER A 555 -4.13 -14.55 -13.74
CA SER A 555 -3.47 -13.44 -14.41
C SER A 555 -1.95 -13.55 -14.35
N ALA A 556 -1.28 -12.72 -15.13
CA ALA A 556 0.18 -12.66 -15.15
C ALA A 556 0.73 -12.28 -13.77
N ALA A 557 1.85 -12.88 -13.39
CA ALA A 557 2.63 -12.36 -12.27
C ALA A 557 3.15 -10.96 -12.62
N GLY A 558 3.36 -10.18 -11.58
CA GLY A 558 4.15 -8.96 -11.61
C GLY A 558 5.65 -9.25 -11.57
N THR A 559 6.44 -8.20 -11.42
CA THR A 559 7.91 -8.29 -11.43
C THR A 559 8.49 -7.95 -10.06
N ILE A 560 9.43 -8.75 -9.56
CA ILE A 560 10.19 -8.46 -8.35
C ILE A 560 11.66 -8.29 -8.72
N TYR A 561 12.14 -7.05 -8.71
CA TYR A 561 13.52 -6.69 -8.96
C TYR A 561 14.26 -6.37 -7.66
N ILE A 562 15.39 -7.02 -7.43
CA ILE A 562 16.16 -6.89 -6.19
C ILE A 562 17.64 -6.70 -6.53
N LYS A 563 18.24 -5.59 -6.13
CA LYS A 563 19.63 -5.24 -6.45
C LYS A 563 20.42 -4.80 -5.22
N SER A 564 21.49 -5.54 -4.92
CA SER A 564 22.51 -5.05 -3.99
C SER A 564 23.34 -3.91 -4.60
N THR A 565 23.86 -3.00 -3.78
CA THR A 565 24.89 -2.02 -4.20
C THR A 565 26.18 -2.68 -4.69
N GLN A 566 26.45 -3.93 -4.28
CA GLN A 566 27.60 -4.73 -4.73
C GLN A 566 27.33 -5.49 -6.04
N GLN A 567 26.07 -5.60 -6.45
CA GLN A 567 25.68 -6.22 -7.71
C GLN A 567 25.80 -5.24 -8.87
N SER A 568 26.15 -5.75 -10.05
CA SER A 568 26.22 -4.95 -11.26
C SER A 568 24.82 -4.61 -11.75
N ASN A 569 23.95 -5.61 -11.91
CA ASN A 569 22.67 -5.44 -12.61
C ASN A 569 21.44 -5.99 -11.87
N GLY A 570 21.60 -6.70 -10.76
CA GLY A 570 20.50 -7.15 -9.90
C GLY A 570 19.69 -8.34 -10.45
N ASN A 571 18.73 -8.80 -9.66
CA ASN A 571 17.98 -10.04 -9.91
C ASN A 571 16.51 -9.73 -10.20
N LEU A 572 15.95 -10.33 -11.25
CA LEU A 572 14.53 -10.30 -11.57
C LEU A 572 13.89 -11.65 -11.24
N THR A 573 12.84 -11.65 -10.41
CA THR A 573 12.05 -12.83 -10.07
C THR A 573 10.61 -12.66 -10.50
N LEU A 574 10.05 -13.69 -11.13
CA LEU A 574 8.63 -13.85 -11.37
C LEU A 574 8.16 -15.13 -10.67
N ASP A 575 7.14 -14.98 -9.83
CA ASP A 575 6.52 -16.07 -9.07
C ASP A 575 5.02 -15.89 -9.16
N ASN A 576 4.29 -16.92 -9.60
CA ASN A 576 2.84 -16.88 -9.70
C ASN A 576 2.14 -17.81 -8.69
N ASN A 577 2.87 -18.29 -7.68
CA ASN A 577 2.30 -19.09 -6.60
C ASN A 577 1.47 -20.30 -7.09
N SER A 578 1.96 -20.95 -8.16
CA SER A 578 1.39 -22.16 -8.77
C SER A 578 -0.02 -22.01 -9.37
N SER A 579 -0.43 -20.79 -9.72
CA SER A 579 -1.65 -20.51 -10.48
C SER A 579 -1.65 -21.18 -11.86
N ASN A 580 -2.83 -21.56 -12.35
CA ASN A 580 -3.01 -22.32 -13.59
C ASN A 580 -3.51 -21.42 -14.72
N ASN A 581 -3.07 -21.68 -15.96
CA ASN A 581 -3.56 -21.00 -17.17
C ASN A 581 -3.43 -19.47 -17.10
N CYS A 582 -2.22 -19.02 -16.76
CA CYS A 582 -1.93 -17.61 -16.59
C CYS A 582 -1.61 -16.94 -17.94
N SER A 583 -1.98 -15.68 -18.09
CA SER A 583 -1.39 -14.84 -19.15
C SER A 583 0.12 -14.66 -18.91
N PRO A 584 0.94 -14.54 -19.96
CA PRO A 584 2.35 -14.24 -19.80
C PRO A 584 2.57 -12.85 -19.20
N THR A 585 3.56 -12.75 -18.32
CA THR A 585 4.14 -11.47 -17.91
C THR A 585 4.83 -10.84 -19.11
N LEU A 586 4.62 -9.54 -19.30
CA LEU A 586 5.22 -8.78 -20.39
C LEU A 586 6.09 -7.67 -19.80
N LEU A 587 7.27 -7.48 -20.37
CA LEU A 587 8.10 -6.31 -20.08
C LEU A 587 7.73 -5.19 -21.04
N PRO A 588 7.79 -3.91 -20.61
CA PRO A 588 7.75 -2.79 -21.54
C PRO A 588 8.83 -2.93 -22.63
N GLN A 589 8.69 -2.21 -23.73
CA GLN A 589 9.74 -2.16 -24.73
C GLN A 589 11.03 -1.61 -24.12
N GLY A 590 12.17 -2.27 -24.35
CA GLY A 590 13.43 -1.82 -23.78
C GLY A 590 14.56 -2.83 -23.84
N THR A 591 15.73 -2.37 -23.40
CA THR A 591 16.91 -3.20 -23.15
C THR A 591 17.05 -3.45 -21.66
N TYR A 592 17.27 -4.71 -21.29
CA TYR A 592 17.40 -5.16 -19.93
C TYR A 592 18.74 -5.85 -19.73
N THR A 593 19.47 -5.45 -18.70
CA THR A 593 20.68 -6.14 -18.26
C THR A 593 20.45 -6.55 -16.82
N LEU A 594 20.61 -7.83 -16.52
CA LEU A 594 20.26 -8.44 -15.23
C LEU A 594 21.32 -9.46 -14.84
N ASP A 595 21.65 -9.60 -13.56
CA ASP A 595 22.54 -10.67 -13.13
C ASP A 595 21.78 -12.01 -13.17
N ASN A 596 20.55 -12.04 -12.67
CA ASN A 596 19.71 -13.24 -12.66
C ASN A 596 18.28 -12.96 -13.16
N ILE A 597 17.71 -13.91 -13.91
CA ILE A 597 16.27 -14.02 -14.16
C ILE A 597 15.78 -15.36 -13.61
N ILE A 598 14.80 -15.32 -12.73
CA ILE A 598 14.22 -16.50 -12.08
C ILE A 598 12.72 -16.55 -12.35
N MET A 599 12.25 -17.62 -12.98
CA MET A 599 10.82 -17.89 -13.15
C MET A 599 10.47 -19.19 -12.43
N LYS A 600 9.48 -19.12 -11.56
CA LYS A 600 9.06 -20.26 -10.74
C LYS A 600 7.55 -20.32 -10.53
N ASN A 601 7.10 -21.50 -10.12
CA ASN A 601 5.73 -21.76 -9.68
C ASN A 601 4.69 -21.31 -10.72
N LYS A 602 4.87 -21.77 -11.98
CA LYS A 602 4.02 -21.43 -13.14
C LYS A 602 4.00 -19.96 -13.56
N ALA A 603 4.97 -19.16 -13.12
CA ALA A 603 5.21 -17.86 -13.74
C ALA A 603 5.63 -18.02 -15.21
N GLU A 604 5.01 -17.23 -16.07
CA GLU A 604 5.33 -17.15 -17.49
C GLU A 604 5.87 -15.75 -17.84
N LEU A 605 6.95 -15.70 -18.61
CA LEU A 605 7.51 -14.49 -19.21
C LEU A 605 7.51 -14.62 -20.73
N ARG A 606 6.96 -13.64 -21.44
CA ARG A 606 7.14 -13.53 -22.90
C ARG A 606 8.04 -12.34 -23.23
N ILE A 607 9.19 -12.64 -23.82
CA ILE A 607 10.09 -11.66 -24.42
C ILE A 607 9.57 -11.38 -25.83
N ASN A 608 9.16 -10.14 -26.09
CA ASN A 608 8.68 -9.74 -27.41
C ASN A 608 9.87 -9.35 -28.30
N ASN A 609 9.65 -9.28 -29.62
CA ASN A 609 10.66 -8.89 -30.61
C ASN A 609 11.20 -7.46 -30.45
N THR A 610 10.57 -6.64 -29.60
CA THR A 610 11.03 -5.29 -29.24
C THR A 610 11.92 -5.26 -28.00
N ASN A 611 12.17 -6.41 -27.37
CA ASN A 611 12.97 -6.54 -26.17
C ASN A 611 14.35 -7.11 -26.47
N LYS A 612 15.36 -6.53 -25.81
CA LYS A 612 16.71 -7.06 -25.75
C LYS A 612 17.08 -7.33 -24.30
N ILE A 613 17.35 -8.59 -23.95
CA ILE A 613 17.67 -9.01 -22.59
C ILE A 613 19.06 -9.62 -22.58
N THR A 614 19.91 -9.15 -21.67
CA THR A 614 21.18 -9.76 -21.31
C THR A 614 21.10 -10.21 -19.87
N THR A 615 21.34 -11.49 -19.57
CA THR A 615 21.49 -11.94 -18.19
C THR A 615 22.64 -12.92 -17.97
N THR A 616 23.23 -12.93 -16.78
CA THR A 616 24.23 -13.95 -16.46
C THR A 616 23.54 -15.30 -16.28
N ASP A 617 22.56 -15.39 -15.39
CA ASP A 617 21.90 -16.64 -15.04
C ASP A 617 20.39 -16.59 -15.35
N LEU A 618 19.93 -17.52 -16.19
CA LEU A 618 18.52 -17.76 -16.44
C LEU A 618 18.10 -19.08 -15.80
N THR A 619 17.26 -19.01 -14.76
CA THR A 619 16.73 -20.18 -14.06
C THR A 619 15.22 -20.29 -14.25
N ILE A 620 14.77 -21.42 -14.77
CA ILE A 620 13.35 -21.75 -14.94
C ILE A 620 13.06 -23.01 -14.17
N THR A 621 12.20 -22.91 -13.16
CA THR A 621 11.91 -24.03 -12.24
C THR A 621 10.44 -24.12 -11.87
N ASN A 622 10.01 -25.21 -11.23
CA ASN A 622 8.65 -25.41 -10.73
C ASN A 622 7.57 -25.07 -11.76
N ASN A 623 7.71 -25.61 -12.98
CA ASN A 623 6.82 -25.37 -14.13
C ASN A 623 6.75 -23.90 -14.60
N GLY A 624 7.77 -23.07 -14.32
CA GLY A 624 7.91 -21.75 -14.93
C GLY A 624 8.12 -21.84 -16.45
N ILE A 625 7.81 -20.76 -17.16
CA ILE A 625 7.81 -20.72 -18.63
C ILE A 625 8.47 -19.44 -19.13
N LEU A 626 9.38 -19.55 -20.10
CA LEU A 626 9.85 -18.41 -20.89
C LEU A 626 9.57 -18.63 -22.37
N SER A 627 8.93 -17.66 -23.01
CA SER A 627 8.76 -17.60 -24.46
C SER A 627 9.62 -16.49 -25.05
N ASN A 628 10.67 -16.86 -25.77
CA ASN A 628 11.57 -15.92 -26.44
C ASN A 628 11.16 -15.68 -27.89
N ASN A 629 10.78 -14.45 -28.21
CA ASN A 629 10.59 -13.94 -29.57
C ASN A 629 11.48 -12.71 -29.84
N GLY A 630 12.41 -12.37 -28.93
CA GLY A 630 13.29 -11.20 -29.03
C GLY A 630 14.77 -11.57 -28.90
N ASP A 631 15.60 -10.59 -28.56
CA ASP A 631 17.04 -10.81 -28.37
C ASP A 631 17.33 -11.21 -26.94
N LEU A 632 17.85 -12.43 -26.74
CA LEU A 632 18.19 -12.97 -25.44
C LEU A 632 19.64 -13.45 -25.41
N THR A 633 20.48 -12.78 -24.62
CA THR A 633 21.84 -13.20 -24.30
C THR A 633 21.88 -13.72 -22.88
N ILE A 634 22.31 -14.97 -22.71
CA ILE A 634 22.46 -15.60 -21.40
C ILE A 634 23.84 -16.22 -21.25
N THR A 635 24.39 -16.22 -20.03
CA THR A 635 25.62 -16.99 -19.76
C THR A 635 25.25 -18.42 -19.38
N ASN A 636 24.44 -18.59 -18.34
CA ASN A 636 24.03 -19.91 -17.85
C ASN A 636 22.51 -20.07 -17.98
N LEU A 637 22.10 -21.24 -18.46
CA LEU A 637 20.70 -21.64 -18.53
C LEU A 637 20.49 -22.86 -17.62
N THR A 638 19.49 -22.80 -16.75
CA THR A 638 19.08 -23.92 -15.91
C THR A 638 17.57 -24.16 -16.07
N LEU A 639 17.19 -25.31 -16.62
CA LEU A 639 15.80 -25.77 -16.70
C LEU A 639 15.61 -26.99 -15.80
N GLU A 640 14.83 -26.86 -14.73
CA GLU A 640 14.61 -27.95 -13.77
C GLU A 640 13.16 -27.98 -13.26
N ASN A 641 12.75 -29.05 -12.58
CA ASN A 641 11.44 -29.20 -11.95
C ASN A 641 10.26 -28.77 -12.85
N GLY A 642 10.30 -29.14 -14.13
CA GLY A 642 9.27 -28.80 -15.11
C GLY A 642 9.45 -27.45 -15.81
N GLY A 643 10.55 -26.72 -15.59
CA GLY A 643 10.81 -25.44 -16.23
C GLY A 643 10.91 -25.55 -17.75
N MET A 644 10.28 -24.61 -18.48
CA MET A 644 10.19 -24.64 -19.94
C MET A 644 10.73 -23.37 -20.58
N LEU A 645 11.57 -23.52 -21.61
CA LEU A 645 12.05 -22.44 -22.47
C LEU A 645 11.57 -22.69 -23.90
N TYR A 646 10.89 -21.72 -24.50
CA TYR A 646 10.54 -21.70 -25.91
C TYR A 646 11.42 -20.69 -26.63
N TYR A 647 12.24 -21.16 -27.56
CA TYR A 647 12.97 -20.29 -28.48
C TYR A 647 12.27 -20.31 -29.83
N ASN A 648 11.42 -19.31 -30.07
CA ASN A 648 10.56 -19.23 -31.24
C ASN A 648 11.18 -18.37 -32.35
N GLU A 649 11.60 -17.15 -31.99
CA GLU A 649 12.08 -16.12 -32.90
C GLU A 649 13.15 -15.26 -32.20
N GLY A 650 13.79 -14.36 -32.96
CA GLY A 650 14.83 -13.47 -32.46
C GLY A 650 16.18 -14.18 -32.27
N SER A 651 17.10 -13.55 -31.54
CA SER A 651 18.41 -14.14 -31.26
C SER A 651 18.45 -14.79 -29.88
N LEU A 652 19.06 -15.97 -29.78
CA LEU A 652 19.40 -16.60 -28.51
C LEU A 652 20.90 -16.91 -28.50
N LEU A 653 21.65 -16.20 -27.67
CA LEU A 653 23.07 -16.44 -27.45
C LEU A 653 23.30 -17.01 -26.05
N ILE A 654 23.84 -18.23 -25.98
CA ILE A 654 24.21 -18.90 -24.72
C ILE A 654 25.73 -19.00 -24.64
N LEU A 655 26.35 -18.28 -23.71
CA LEU A 655 27.82 -18.18 -23.59
C LEU A 655 28.43 -19.33 -22.79
N GLY A 656 27.72 -19.84 -21.78
CA GLY A 656 28.14 -20.94 -20.91
C GLY A 656 27.63 -22.30 -21.38
N THR A 657 27.43 -23.23 -20.43
CA THR A 657 26.92 -24.58 -20.71
C THR A 657 25.48 -24.72 -20.22
N PRO A 658 24.46 -24.63 -21.10
CA PRO A 658 23.07 -24.82 -20.73
C PRO A 658 22.83 -26.21 -20.14
N GLN A 659 22.10 -26.25 -19.01
CA GLN A 659 21.73 -27.46 -18.27
C GLN A 659 20.22 -27.68 -18.36
N ILE A 660 19.83 -28.75 -19.04
CA ILE A 660 18.43 -29.20 -19.09
C ILE A 660 18.29 -30.39 -18.14
N GLY A 661 17.82 -30.13 -16.92
CA GLY A 661 17.72 -31.08 -15.82
C GLY A 661 16.34 -31.72 -15.68
N ASN A 662 16.07 -32.27 -14.50
CA ASN A 662 14.87 -33.06 -14.19
C ASN A 662 13.55 -32.38 -14.65
N LYS A 663 12.85 -33.00 -15.61
CA LYS A 663 11.61 -32.50 -16.25
C LYS A 663 11.76 -31.13 -16.95
N GLY A 664 12.96 -30.57 -17.05
CA GLY A 664 13.22 -29.35 -17.80
C GLY A 664 12.99 -29.59 -19.29
N THR A 665 12.34 -28.65 -19.98
CA THR A 665 12.07 -28.77 -21.42
C THR A 665 12.52 -27.54 -22.19
N PHE A 666 13.39 -27.75 -23.18
CA PHE A 666 13.79 -26.69 -24.11
C PHE A 666 13.13 -26.94 -25.47
N TYR A 667 12.17 -26.09 -25.83
CA TYR A 667 11.54 -26.03 -27.15
C TYR A 667 12.37 -25.18 -28.11
N LEU A 668 13.14 -25.85 -28.97
CA LEU A 668 13.94 -25.29 -30.04
C LEU A 668 13.10 -25.23 -31.32
N ASN A 669 12.42 -24.11 -31.56
CA ASN A 669 11.57 -23.94 -32.74
C ASN A 669 12.27 -23.29 -33.94
N THR A 670 13.52 -22.83 -33.74
CA THR A 670 14.40 -22.24 -34.75
C THR A 670 15.85 -22.67 -34.49
N LYS A 671 16.77 -22.38 -35.41
CA LYS A 671 18.18 -22.78 -35.31
C LYS A 671 18.84 -22.22 -34.04
N LEU A 672 19.55 -23.06 -33.29
CA LEU A 672 20.42 -22.66 -32.18
C LEU A 672 21.89 -22.98 -32.47
N THR A 673 22.75 -21.99 -32.22
CA THR A 673 24.20 -22.19 -32.16
C THR A 673 24.68 -21.93 -30.73
N THR A 674 25.39 -22.90 -30.14
CA THR A 674 25.93 -22.80 -28.78
C THR A 674 27.30 -23.46 -28.67
N SER A 675 28.05 -23.17 -27.61
CA SER A 675 29.37 -23.79 -27.38
C SER A 675 29.26 -25.19 -26.82
N ASN A 676 28.37 -25.39 -25.85
CA ASN A 676 28.15 -26.70 -25.22
C ASN A 676 26.65 -26.86 -24.97
N LEU A 677 26.19 -28.10 -24.76
CA LEU A 677 24.84 -28.38 -24.27
C LEU A 677 24.85 -29.68 -23.47
N THR A 678 24.28 -29.64 -22.27
CA THR A 678 24.10 -30.82 -21.42
C THR A 678 22.61 -31.06 -21.17
N ILE A 679 22.17 -32.28 -21.48
CA ILE A 679 20.82 -32.77 -21.21
C ILE A 679 20.96 -33.88 -20.16
N SER A 680 20.61 -33.55 -18.93
CA SER A 680 20.68 -34.47 -17.79
C SER A 680 19.44 -35.35 -17.70
N SER A 681 19.46 -36.34 -16.81
CA SER A 681 18.34 -37.26 -16.56
C SER A 681 17.01 -36.51 -16.39
N GLY A 682 16.02 -36.87 -17.20
CA GLY A 682 14.68 -36.28 -17.22
C GLY A 682 14.57 -34.96 -17.99
N GLY A 683 15.67 -34.41 -18.50
CA GLY A 683 15.69 -33.24 -19.37
C GLY A 683 15.32 -33.58 -20.81
N VAL A 684 14.63 -32.66 -21.49
CA VAL A 684 14.14 -32.85 -22.86
C VAL A 684 14.45 -31.62 -23.71
N VAL A 685 15.02 -31.82 -24.89
CA VAL A 685 15.05 -30.82 -25.96
C VAL A 685 14.12 -31.27 -27.09
N THR A 686 13.22 -30.40 -27.55
CA THR A 686 12.15 -30.73 -28.49
C THR A 686 11.71 -29.49 -29.29
N HIS A 687 10.65 -29.57 -30.09
CA HIS A 687 10.01 -28.42 -30.74
C HIS A 687 8.48 -28.50 -30.64
N THR A 688 7.78 -27.40 -30.90
CA THR A 688 6.29 -27.37 -30.96
C THR A 688 5.74 -27.34 -32.37
N LEU A 689 6.52 -26.85 -33.35
CA LEU A 689 6.03 -26.62 -34.71
C LEU A 689 6.23 -27.87 -35.57
N GLN A 690 5.26 -28.16 -36.43
CA GLN A 690 5.32 -29.31 -37.32
C GLN A 690 6.57 -29.28 -38.21
N ASP A 691 6.97 -28.09 -38.69
CA ASP A 691 8.13 -27.88 -39.58
C ASP A 691 9.12 -26.88 -38.97
N SER A 692 9.47 -27.05 -37.69
CA SER A 692 10.53 -26.25 -37.08
C SER A 692 11.88 -26.57 -37.72
N ASP A 693 12.70 -25.55 -37.93
CA ASP A 693 14.13 -25.72 -38.20
C ASP A 693 14.84 -26.15 -36.91
N PHE A 694 14.60 -27.39 -36.46
CA PHE A 694 15.31 -28.00 -35.34
C PHE A 694 16.76 -28.30 -35.77
N ASP A 695 17.52 -27.23 -35.84
CA ASP A 695 18.91 -27.18 -36.23
C ASP A 695 19.73 -26.80 -35.00
N LEU A 696 20.48 -27.77 -34.48
CA LEU A 696 21.32 -27.62 -33.31
C LEU A 696 22.79 -27.68 -33.71
N GLU A 697 23.50 -26.56 -33.56
CA GLU A 697 24.93 -26.45 -33.82
C GLU A 697 25.69 -26.25 -32.50
N VAL A 698 26.53 -27.21 -32.12
CA VAL A 698 27.29 -27.21 -30.86
C VAL A 698 28.78 -27.21 -31.16
N SER A 699 29.45 -26.07 -30.98
CA SER A 699 30.85 -25.92 -31.40
C SER A 699 31.83 -26.75 -30.57
N ASN A 700 31.47 -27.21 -29.36
CA ASN A 700 32.29 -28.12 -28.55
C ASN A 700 31.53 -29.41 -28.20
N ASN A 701 30.97 -29.52 -26.99
CA ASN A 701 30.43 -30.78 -26.47
C ASN A 701 28.90 -30.76 -26.37
N LEU A 702 28.26 -31.74 -27.01
CA LEU A 702 26.87 -32.12 -26.75
C LEU A 702 26.86 -33.39 -25.89
N ILE A 703 26.32 -33.29 -24.67
CA ILE A 703 26.25 -34.40 -23.72
C ILE A 703 24.77 -34.71 -23.44
N ILE A 704 24.36 -35.93 -23.74
CA ILE A 704 23.04 -36.48 -23.40
C ILE A 704 23.27 -37.59 -22.38
N GLU A 705 23.04 -37.29 -21.11
CA GLU A 705 23.21 -38.24 -20.02
C GLU A 705 22.12 -39.32 -20.04
N ASP A 706 22.33 -40.40 -19.29
CA ASP A 706 21.30 -41.42 -19.11
C ASP A 706 20.01 -40.79 -18.57
N GLY A 707 18.87 -41.17 -19.15
CA GLY A 707 17.56 -40.56 -18.88
C GLY A 707 17.32 -39.17 -19.51
N GLY A 708 18.31 -38.53 -20.13
CA GLY A 708 18.15 -37.28 -20.90
C GLY A 708 17.73 -37.55 -22.35
N SER A 709 17.06 -36.60 -23.02
CA SER A 709 16.63 -36.81 -24.41
C SER A 709 16.57 -35.58 -25.32
N ILE A 710 16.86 -35.81 -26.60
CA ILE A 710 16.37 -34.98 -27.70
C ILE A 710 15.20 -35.75 -28.33
N ASN A 711 13.97 -35.24 -28.19
CA ASN A 711 12.77 -35.99 -28.55
C ASN A 711 11.86 -35.16 -29.45
N VAL A 712 11.66 -35.62 -30.68
CA VAL A 712 10.70 -35.06 -31.63
C VAL A 712 9.66 -36.09 -32.09
N ASP A 713 9.37 -37.08 -31.24
CA ASP A 713 8.37 -38.10 -31.51
C ASP A 713 7.01 -37.45 -31.79
N TYR A 714 6.33 -37.94 -32.83
CA TYR A 714 4.95 -37.58 -33.18
C TYR A 714 4.75 -36.11 -33.60
N LYS A 715 5.84 -35.39 -33.89
CA LYS A 715 5.84 -33.96 -34.27
C LYS A 715 6.03 -33.72 -35.77
N GLY A 716 5.92 -34.76 -36.58
CA GLY A 716 5.87 -34.68 -38.04
C GLY A 716 4.47 -34.35 -38.54
N TYR A 717 4.16 -34.73 -39.79
CA TYR A 717 2.86 -34.43 -40.37
C TYR A 717 1.70 -35.04 -39.56
N PRO A 718 0.59 -34.29 -39.39
CA PRO A 718 -0.60 -34.83 -38.75
C PRO A 718 -1.21 -35.91 -39.64
N GLY A 719 -2.07 -36.74 -39.06
CA GLY A 719 -2.76 -37.80 -39.78
C GLY A 719 -3.46 -37.35 -41.06
N GLY A 720 -3.34 -38.14 -42.12
CA GLY A 720 -3.89 -37.87 -43.45
C GLY A 720 -3.08 -36.85 -44.25
N SER A 721 -1.98 -36.34 -43.70
CA SER A 721 -1.12 -35.34 -44.34
C SER A 721 0.31 -35.84 -44.52
N GLY A 722 1.05 -35.14 -45.38
CA GLY A 722 2.43 -35.45 -45.69
C GLY A 722 2.60 -36.23 -47.00
N PRO A 723 3.84 -36.31 -47.52
CA PRO A 723 4.12 -36.91 -48.80
C PRO A 723 3.83 -38.43 -48.83
N ALA A 724 3.30 -38.91 -49.96
CA ALA A 724 3.11 -40.32 -50.25
C ALA A 724 4.38 -40.93 -50.87
N GLY A 725 4.65 -42.22 -50.61
CA GLY A 725 5.81 -42.93 -51.17
C GLY A 725 7.13 -42.74 -50.40
N ILE A 726 8.27 -43.07 -51.02
CA ILE A 726 9.63 -42.86 -50.47
C ILE A 726 10.06 -41.42 -50.79
N TYR A 727 10.37 -40.62 -49.78
CA TYR A 727 10.74 -39.20 -49.94
C TYR A 727 11.86 -38.79 -48.97
N GLY A 728 12.59 -37.73 -49.29
CA GLY A 728 13.76 -37.25 -48.54
C GLY A 728 15.08 -37.88 -49.00
N SER A 729 16.20 -37.24 -48.66
CA SER A 729 17.54 -37.77 -48.90
C SER A 729 17.91 -38.84 -47.87
N ILE A 730 18.55 -39.94 -48.29
CA ILE A 730 19.16 -40.90 -47.34
C ILE A 730 20.48 -40.35 -46.77
N TYR A 731 21.11 -39.40 -47.47
CA TYR A 731 22.41 -38.84 -47.12
C TYR A 731 22.28 -37.61 -46.23
N GLU A 732 21.21 -36.83 -46.41
CA GLU A 732 20.94 -35.58 -45.68
C GLU A 732 19.44 -35.54 -45.31
N PRO A 733 18.99 -36.38 -44.37
CA PRO A 733 17.57 -36.49 -44.05
C PRO A 733 17.09 -35.22 -43.34
N ALA A 734 16.19 -34.48 -43.99
CA ALA A 734 15.66 -33.20 -43.51
C ALA A 734 14.12 -33.13 -43.53
N GLU A 735 13.45 -34.25 -43.81
CA GLU A 735 12.01 -34.29 -44.03
C GLU A 735 11.27 -34.86 -42.81
N LEU A 736 10.09 -34.32 -42.53
CA LEU A 736 9.21 -34.82 -41.48
C LEU A 736 8.62 -36.19 -41.86
N GLY A 737 8.31 -37.01 -40.86
CA GLY A 737 7.54 -38.24 -41.07
C GLY A 737 6.10 -37.93 -41.47
N SER A 738 5.56 -38.63 -42.46
CA SER A 738 4.15 -38.49 -42.88
C SER A 738 3.19 -39.02 -41.82
N GLY A 739 2.01 -38.40 -41.72
CA GLY A 739 0.93 -38.92 -40.89
C GLY A 739 0.35 -40.20 -41.48
N GLY A 740 -0.16 -41.06 -40.60
CA GLY A 740 -0.97 -42.21 -40.98
C GLY A 740 -2.30 -41.78 -41.59
N ASN A 741 -2.92 -42.63 -42.39
CA ASN A 741 -4.21 -42.36 -43.05
C ASN A 741 -5.27 -41.92 -42.04
N ALA A 742 -5.87 -40.76 -42.33
CA ALA A 742 -7.06 -40.25 -41.64
C ALA A 742 -8.34 -40.78 -42.31
N ASN A 743 -9.44 -40.78 -41.56
CA ASN A 743 -10.78 -41.01 -42.11
C ASN A 743 -11.71 -39.87 -41.69
N GLU A 744 -12.95 -39.85 -42.19
CA GLU A 744 -13.93 -38.78 -41.96
C GLU A 744 -14.22 -38.46 -40.48
N GLN A 745 -13.88 -39.38 -39.55
CA GLN A 745 -14.14 -39.25 -38.12
C GLN A 745 -12.86 -39.21 -37.27
N CYS A 746 -11.68 -39.44 -37.86
CA CYS A 746 -10.43 -39.58 -37.12
C CYS A 746 -9.26 -38.95 -37.88
N ALA A 747 -8.57 -38.00 -37.23
CA ALA A 747 -7.20 -37.66 -37.61
C ALA A 747 -6.33 -38.91 -37.41
N GLY A 748 -5.63 -39.34 -38.45
CA GLY A 748 -4.67 -40.45 -38.36
C GLY A 748 -3.51 -40.15 -37.40
N ALA A 749 -2.67 -41.13 -37.13
CA ALA A 749 -1.53 -40.95 -36.22
C ALA A 749 -0.47 -40.01 -36.84
N SER A 750 0.16 -39.17 -36.03
CA SER A 750 1.15 -38.19 -36.53
C SER A 750 2.49 -38.87 -36.84
N GLY A 751 3.22 -38.38 -37.85
CA GLY A 751 4.59 -38.83 -38.12
C GLY A 751 5.62 -38.28 -37.12
N GLY A 752 6.86 -38.75 -37.19
CA GLY A 752 7.98 -38.22 -36.38
C GLY A 752 8.53 -36.90 -36.91
N GLY A 753 9.10 -36.07 -36.04
CA GLY A 753 9.72 -34.79 -36.41
C GLY A 753 11.06 -34.93 -37.16
N LYS A 754 11.75 -33.81 -37.36
CA LYS A 754 13.10 -33.78 -37.96
C LYS A 754 14.10 -33.21 -36.96
N ILE A 755 15.31 -33.77 -36.95
CA ILE A 755 16.44 -33.33 -36.11
C ILE A 755 17.66 -33.17 -37.00
N LYS A 756 18.33 -32.03 -36.92
CA LYS A 756 19.68 -31.83 -37.46
C LYS A 756 20.63 -31.38 -36.34
N ILE A 757 21.72 -32.12 -36.17
CA ILE A 757 22.75 -31.84 -35.16
C ILE A 757 24.11 -31.78 -35.83
N ILE A 758 24.84 -30.69 -35.59
CA ILE A 758 26.23 -30.53 -35.99
C ILE A 758 27.02 -30.23 -34.71
N ALA A 759 27.97 -31.09 -34.33
CA ALA A 759 28.76 -30.85 -33.12
C ALA A 759 30.17 -31.40 -33.18
N ASN A 760 31.15 -30.77 -32.52
CA ASN A 760 32.52 -31.31 -32.49
C ASN A 760 32.56 -32.66 -31.75
N ASN A 761 32.01 -32.74 -30.54
CA ASN A 761 31.96 -33.97 -29.74
C ASN A 761 30.52 -34.24 -29.29
N ILE A 762 30.05 -35.48 -29.49
CA ILE A 762 28.74 -35.93 -29.01
C ILE A 762 28.92 -37.16 -28.11
N ILE A 763 28.38 -37.08 -26.88
CA ILE A 763 28.25 -38.20 -25.95
C ILE A 763 26.76 -38.52 -25.79
N ILE A 764 26.33 -39.69 -26.23
CA ILE A 764 24.93 -40.13 -26.16
C ILE A 764 24.83 -41.34 -25.22
N ASN A 765 24.43 -41.11 -23.98
CA ASN A 765 24.03 -42.16 -23.04
C ASN A 765 22.50 -42.21 -22.87
N GLY A 766 21.80 -41.10 -23.12
CA GLY A 766 20.34 -41.02 -23.20
C GLY A 766 19.79 -41.32 -24.60
N GLN A 767 18.79 -40.56 -25.05
CA GLN A 767 18.06 -40.84 -26.30
C GLN A 767 18.00 -39.65 -27.28
N ILE A 768 18.06 -39.94 -28.58
CA ILE A 768 17.69 -39.04 -29.68
C ILE A 768 16.58 -39.72 -30.50
N THR A 769 15.35 -39.18 -30.48
CA THR A 769 14.20 -39.88 -31.07
C THR A 769 13.34 -39.00 -31.98
N ALA A 770 12.85 -39.59 -33.07
CA ALA A 770 11.95 -39.00 -34.05
C ALA A 770 10.91 -40.02 -34.53
N ARG A 771 10.22 -40.68 -33.60
CA ARG A 771 9.32 -41.81 -33.89
C ARG A 771 7.95 -41.38 -34.41
N GLY A 772 7.34 -42.22 -35.23
CA GLY A 772 5.96 -42.08 -35.68
C GLY A 772 4.95 -42.58 -34.64
N GLN A 773 3.79 -41.93 -34.55
CA GLN A 773 2.78 -42.22 -33.56
C GLN A 773 2.06 -43.52 -33.89
N LYS A 774 1.77 -44.33 -32.87
CA LYS A 774 0.91 -45.50 -33.02
C LYS A 774 -0.49 -45.08 -33.49
N GLY A 775 -1.09 -45.88 -34.36
CA GLY A 775 -2.47 -45.76 -34.81
C GLY A 775 -3.45 -45.64 -33.63
N ILE A 776 -4.46 -44.77 -33.76
CA ILE A 776 -5.46 -44.50 -32.74
C ILE A 776 -6.69 -45.39 -32.98
N LYS A 777 -7.25 -45.94 -31.90
CA LYS A 777 -8.49 -46.74 -31.88
C LYS A 777 -9.64 -45.88 -31.32
N TYR A 778 -10.81 -45.90 -31.95
CA TYR A 778 -12.01 -45.23 -31.43
C TYR A 778 -13.06 -46.26 -30.96
N ASN A 779 -13.70 -46.01 -29.81
CA ASN A 779 -14.54 -46.99 -29.09
C ASN A 779 -16.05 -46.95 -29.44
N TYR A 780 -16.45 -46.48 -30.63
CA TYR A 780 -17.87 -46.47 -31.03
C TYR A 780 -18.15 -47.40 -32.21
N TRP A 781 -18.82 -48.53 -31.92
CA TRP A 781 -19.64 -49.38 -32.82
C TRP A 781 -19.27 -49.40 -34.32
N GLY A 782 -17.98 -49.56 -34.63
CA GLY A 782 -17.44 -49.79 -35.97
C GLY A 782 -15.92 -49.96 -35.95
N ASP A 783 -15.41 -50.90 -36.77
CA ASP A 783 -13.99 -51.23 -36.93
C ASP A 783 -13.20 -50.12 -37.64
N ARG A 784 -13.15 -48.92 -37.04
CA ARG A 784 -12.45 -47.76 -37.60
C ARG A 784 -11.07 -47.63 -36.97
N HIS A 785 -10.07 -48.04 -37.74
CA HIS A 785 -8.66 -48.10 -37.35
C HIS A 785 -7.86 -47.06 -38.15
N THR A 786 -7.03 -46.26 -37.49
CA THR A 786 -6.05 -45.43 -38.21
C THR A 786 -4.72 -46.17 -38.34
N SER A 787 -3.97 -45.87 -39.41
CA SER A 787 -2.62 -46.40 -39.57
C SER A 787 -1.64 -45.69 -38.65
N GLY A 788 -0.51 -46.33 -38.37
CA GLY A 788 0.62 -45.69 -37.69
C GLY A 788 1.26 -44.59 -38.53
N GLY A 789 1.77 -43.56 -37.87
CA GLY A 789 2.55 -42.49 -38.50
C GLY A 789 3.95 -42.96 -38.82
N ARG A 790 4.60 -42.37 -39.83
CA ARG A 790 5.95 -42.76 -40.23
C ARG A 790 7.01 -42.17 -39.30
N GLY A 791 8.13 -42.85 -39.18
CA GLY A 791 9.32 -42.29 -38.52
C GLY A 791 9.82 -41.03 -39.23
N GLY A 792 10.46 -40.15 -38.47
CA GLY A 792 10.97 -38.87 -38.92
C GLY A 792 12.41 -38.93 -39.44
N SER A 793 13.10 -37.79 -39.40
CA SER A 793 14.49 -37.65 -39.87
C SER A 793 15.43 -37.31 -38.72
N ILE A 794 16.58 -37.98 -38.65
CA ILE A 794 17.68 -37.66 -37.74
C ILE A 794 18.97 -37.52 -38.56
N TYR A 795 19.54 -36.33 -38.60
CA TYR A 795 20.79 -36.03 -39.28
C TYR A 795 21.84 -35.54 -38.28
N ILE A 796 22.93 -36.29 -38.11
CA ILE A 796 24.02 -35.98 -37.17
C ILE A 796 25.34 -35.89 -37.92
N ILE A 797 26.09 -34.81 -37.69
CA ILE A 797 27.47 -34.64 -38.16
C ILE A 797 28.35 -34.33 -36.95
N THR A 798 29.42 -35.10 -36.75
CA THR A 798 30.34 -34.86 -35.63
C THR A 798 31.79 -35.26 -35.90
N LYS A 799 32.73 -34.79 -35.07
CA LYS A 799 34.11 -35.30 -35.09
C LYS A 799 34.24 -36.54 -34.22
N THR A 800 33.77 -36.48 -32.98
CA THR A 800 33.82 -37.62 -32.06
C THR A 800 32.41 -38.01 -31.63
N LEU A 801 32.05 -39.29 -31.81
CA LEU A 801 30.79 -39.86 -31.34
C LEU A 801 31.05 -40.97 -30.32
N SER A 802 30.50 -40.85 -29.12
CA SER A 802 30.69 -41.83 -28.04
C SER A 802 29.41 -42.04 -27.20
N GLY A 803 29.41 -43.05 -26.33
CA GLY A 803 28.28 -43.37 -25.45
C GLY A 803 27.60 -44.71 -25.79
N ASN A 804 26.52 -45.03 -25.06
CA ASN A 804 25.80 -46.30 -25.15
C ASN A 804 24.27 -46.15 -25.26
N GLY A 805 23.79 -44.95 -25.55
CA GLY A 805 22.37 -44.59 -25.62
C GLY A 805 21.65 -45.06 -26.89
N GLU A 806 20.57 -44.36 -27.25
CA GLU A 806 19.71 -44.73 -28.38
C GLU A 806 19.52 -43.58 -29.39
N ILE A 807 19.56 -43.92 -30.68
CA ILE A 807 19.11 -43.06 -31.78
C ILE A 807 17.98 -43.80 -32.52
N ASN A 808 16.77 -43.24 -32.54
CA ASN A 808 15.57 -43.96 -32.99
C ASN A 808 14.62 -43.12 -33.84
N ALA A 809 14.33 -43.58 -35.06
CA ALA A 809 13.35 -43.01 -35.97
C ALA A 809 12.33 -44.06 -36.44
N ASP A 810 11.86 -44.93 -35.55
CA ASP A 810 10.90 -45.98 -35.88
C ASP A 810 9.54 -45.43 -36.32
N GLY A 811 8.87 -46.17 -37.19
CA GLY A 811 7.48 -45.94 -37.53
C GLY A 811 6.53 -46.40 -36.42
N GLY A 812 5.36 -45.77 -36.35
CA GLY A 812 4.33 -46.12 -35.39
C GLY A 812 3.62 -47.42 -35.76
N ASP A 813 3.27 -48.22 -34.76
CA ASP A 813 2.44 -49.41 -34.95
C ASP A 813 1.03 -49.05 -35.46
N ALA A 814 0.33 -50.02 -36.03
CA ALA A 814 -1.10 -49.88 -36.30
C ALA A 814 -1.92 -49.80 -34.98
N SER A 815 -3.14 -49.28 -35.06
CA SER A 815 -4.12 -49.41 -33.95
C SER A 815 -4.48 -50.89 -33.72
N GLU A 816 -4.81 -51.27 -32.49
CA GLU A 816 -5.04 -52.67 -32.06
C GLU A 816 -5.87 -53.52 -33.05
N TYR A 817 -5.38 -54.74 -33.33
CA TYR A 817 -6.03 -55.87 -34.01
C TYR A 817 -6.48 -55.62 -35.48
N TYR A 818 -5.57 -55.94 -36.40
CA TYR A 818 -5.79 -56.56 -37.72
C TYR A 818 -6.48 -55.81 -38.88
N LEU A 819 -6.75 -54.50 -38.82
CA LEU A 819 -7.41 -53.81 -39.96
C LEU A 819 -6.71 -52.54 -40.49
N ALA A 820 -5.64 -52.07 -39.85
CA ALA A 820 -4.86 -50.91 -40.32
C ALA A 820 -3.38 -51.22 -40.59
N ASN A 821 -2.78 -50.45 -41.51
CA ASN A 821 -1.35 -50.52 -41.82
C ASN A 821 -0.50 -49.86 -40.73
N ALA A 822 0.73 -50.32 -40.54
CA ALA A 822 1.69 -49.62 -39.69
C ALA A 822 2.43 -48.51 -40.45
N GLY A 823 3.09 -47.62 -39.73
CA GLY A 823 3.96 -46.58 -40.28
C GLY A 823 5.35 -47.13 -40.60
N ALA A 824 5.91 -46.74 -41.74
CA ALA A 824 7.28 -47.10 -42.12
C ALA A 824 8.32 -46.43 -41.22
N GLY A 825 9.51 -47.03 -41.13
CA GLY A 825 10.66 -46.44 -40.46
C GLY A 825 11.14 -45.15 -41.14
N GLY A 826 11.77 -44.28 -40.35
CA GLY A 826 12.29 -42.98 -40.77
C GLY A 826 13.67 -43.03 -41.41
N ARG A 827 14.37 -41.91 -41.39
CA ARG A 827 15.74 -41.81 -41.95
C ARG A 827 16.71 -41.32 -40.90
N ILE A 828 17.80 -42.05 -40.73
CA ILE A 828 18.90 -41.67 -39.84
C ILE A 828 20.17 -41.58 -40.69
N ALA A 829 20.89 -40.48 -40.61
CA ALA A 829 22.24 -40.34 -41.15
C ALA A 829 23.17 -39.78 -40.08
N VAL A 830 24.25 -40.51 -39.79
CA VAL A 830 25.26 -40.15 -38.80
C VAL A 830 26.64 -40.19 -39.48
N TYR A 831 27.29 -39.03 -39.52
CA TYR A 831 28.66 -38.88 -40.03
C TYR A 831 29.59 -38.51 -38.88
N TYR A 832 30.70 -39.23 -38.75
CA TYR A 832 31.68 -39.05 -37.67
C TYR A 832 33.12 -39.12 -38.17
N GLU A 833 34.08 -38.43 -37.57
CA GLU A 833 35.52 -38.69 -37.86
C GLU A 833 36.00 -39.93 -37.08
N THR A 834 35.72 -39.96 -35.78
CA THR A 834 36.08 -41.04 -34.86
C THR A 834 34.87 -41.45 -34.02
N THR A 835 34.78 -42.74 -33.67
CA THR A 835 33.68 -43.23 -32.83
C THR A 835 34.12 -44.29 -31.83
N SER A 836 33.55 -44.22 -30.63
CA SER A 836 33.51 -45.28 -29.62
C SER A 836 32.08 -45.60 -29.18
N TYR A 837 31.09 -45.19 -29.98
CA TYR A 837 29.67 -45.38 -29.68
C TYR A 837 29.29 -46.86 -29.76
N THR A 838 28.62 -47.34 -28.72
CA THR A 838 28.19 -48.74 -28.55
C THR A 838 26.67 -48.88 -28.41
N GLY A 839 25.95 -47.77 -28.51
CA GLY A 839 24.49 -47.71 -28.38
C GLY A 839 23.75 -48.21 -29.61
N SER A 840 22.41 -48.15 -29.56
CA SER A 840 21.55 -48.60 -30.67
C SER A 840 21.20 -47.48 -31.64
N ILE A 841 21.11 -47.83 -32.94
CA ILE A 841 20.62 -46.95 -33.99
C ILE A 841 19.56 -47.72 -34.78
N GLN A 842 18.30 -47.25 -34.80
CA GLN A 842 17.23 -47.96 -35.49
C GLN A 842 16.18 -47.04 -36.14
N ALA A 843 15.68 -47.47 -37.29
CA ALA A 843 14.59 -46.85 -38.01
C ALA A 843 13.68 -47.97 -38.55
N LYS A 844 13.07 -48.75 -37.67
CA LYS A 844 12.24 -49.91 -38.00
C LYS A 844 10.84 -49.49 -38.42
N GLY A 845 10.20 -50.28 -39.26
CA GLY A 845 8.77 -50.15 -39.53
C GLY A 845 7.94 -50.61 -38.31
N GLY A 846 6.80 -49.96 -38.11
CA GLY A 846 5.84 -50.36 -37.09
C GLY A 846 5.20 -51.72 -37.39
N GLN A 847 4.61 -52.31 -36.36
CA GLN A 847 3.91 -53.60 -36.41
C GLN A 847 2.42 -53.41 -36.76
N GLY A 848 1.90 -54.25 -37.66
CA GLY A 848 0.50 -54.17 -38.14
C GLY A 848 0.04 -55.44 -38.87
N LEU A 849 -1.03 -55.37 -39.68
CA LEU A 849 -1.49 -56.51 -40.50
C LEU A 849 -0.39 -56.98 -41.46
N ALA A 850 0.33 -56.03 -42.06
CA ALA A 850 1.65 -56.22 -42.61
C ALA A 850 2.59 -55.26 -41.88
N ASN A 851 3.75 -55.75 -41.44
CA ASN A 851 4.79 -54.89 -40.90
C ASN A 851 5.20 -53.88 -41.97
N ALA A 852 5.29 -52.62 -41.57
CA ALA A 852 5.74 -51.60 -42.48
C ALA A 852 7.23 -51.82 -42.81
N PRO A 853 7.71 -51.35 -43.96
CA PRO A 853 9.13 -51.44 -44.28
C PRO A 853 9.96 -50.63 -43.29
N ASP A 854 11.13 -51.16 -42.98
CA ASP A 854 12.17 -50.42 -42.28
C ASP A 854 12.63 -49.22 -43.12
N GLY A 855 13.05 -48.18 -42.41
CA GLY A 855 13.67 -46.99 -42.93
C GLY A 855 15.15 -47.19 -43.25
N THR A 856 15.89 -46.09 -43.34
CA THR A 856 17.30 -46.12 -43.73
C THR A 856 18.19 -45.60 -42.61
N VAL A 857 19.27 -46.31 -42.32
CA VAL A 857 20.34 -45.87 -41.41
C VAL A 857 21.65 -45.77 -42.17
N ILE A 858 22.20 -44.57 -42.27
CA ILE A 858 23.58 -44.31 -42.72
C ILE A 858 24.43 -44.04 -41.49
N TYR A 859 25.49 -44.83 -41.32
CA TYR A 859 26.48 -44.67 -40.26
C TYR A 859 27.87 -44.73 -40.91
N LYS A 860 28.51 -43.57 -41.10
CA LYS A 860 29.68 -43.46 -41.97
C LYS A 860 30.78 -42.58 -41.39
N SER A 861 32.04 -43.03 -41.51
CA SER A 861 33.20 -42.22 -41.18
C SER A 861 33.52 -41.18 -42.26
N LEU A 862 33.87 -39.96 -41.84
CA LEU A 862 34.42 -38.89 -42.65
C LEU A 862 35.92 -39.16 -42.85
N THR A 863 36.33 -39.68 -44.02
CA THR A 863 37.76 -39.94 -44.33
C THR A 863 38.50 -38.66 -44.71
N THR A 864 39.78 -38.56 -44.33
CA THR A 864 40.68 -37.38 -44.31
C THR A 864 41.02 -36.71 -45.66
N ASP A 865 40.23 -36.85 -46.72
CA ASP A 865 40.47 -36.16 -48.01
C ASP A 865 39.75 -34.81 -48.14
N SER A 866 39.22 -34.26 -47.04
CA SER A 866 39.00 -32.82 -46.88
C SER A 866 38.93 -32.46 -45.38
N PRO A 867 39.93 -31.75 -44.81
CA PRO A 867 39.78 -31.16 -43.48
C PRO A 867 38.90 -29.92 -43.63
N VAL A 868 37.72 -29.91 -43.01
CA VAL A 868 36.82 -28.74 -43.03
C VAL A 868 36.81 -28.13 -41.63
N ALA A 869 37.33 -26.90 -41.50
CA ALA A 869 37.20 -26.13 -40.27
C ALA A 869 35.72 -25.80 -40.03
N VAL A 870 35.31 -25.51 -38.78
CA VAL A 870 33.91 -25.16 -38.44
C VAL A 870 33.39 -23.98 -39.28
N SER A 871 34.27 -23.11 -39.77
CA SER A 871 33.94 -22.00 -40.70
C SER A 871 33.63 -22.41 -42.14
N ASP A 872 33.95 -23.64 -42.54
CA ASP A 872 33.87 -24.12 -43.93
C ASP A 872 32.71 -25.14 -44.13
N LEU A 873 31.86 -25.37 -43.12
CA LEU A 873 30.62 -26.15 -43.23
C LEU A 873 29.46 -25.36 -43.86
N THR A 874 29.74 -24.59 -44.92
CA THR A 874 28.69 -24.02 -45.77
C THR A 874 28.27 -25.00 -46.86
N GLU A 875 26.96 -25.08 -47.06
CA GLU A 875 26.19 -25.93 -47.99
C GLU A 875 26.77 -26.00 -49.42
N THR A 876 27.82 -26.80 -49.67
CA THR A 876 28.15 -27.29 -51.01
C THR A 876 29.03 -28.54 -50.97
N TYR A 877 28.41 -29.73 -50.94
CA TYR A 877 29.06 -30.92 -51.50
C TYR A 877 28.69 -31.01 -52.99
N THR A 878 29.62 -30.61 -53.85
CA THR A 878 29.43 -30.60 -55.31
C THR A 878 29.46 -32.02 -55.88
N LYS A 879 28.55 -32.21 -56.84
CA LYS A 879 28.15 -33.36 -57.68
C LYS A 879 29.23 -34.25 -58.34
N ASN A 880 30.50 -34.22 -57.97
CA ASN A 880 31.58 -34.89 -58.72
C ASN A 880 32.28 -36.00 -57.91
N ASN A 881 31.64 -37.18 -57.83
CA ASN A 881 32.28 -38.49 -57.96
C ASN A 881 31.33 -39.60 -57.49
N ILE A 882 30.38 -40.04 -58.33
CA ILE A 882 30.05 -41.46 -58.46
C ILE A 882 29.71 -41.74 -59.93
N ILE A 883 30.60 -42.54 -60.52
CA ILE A 883 30.50 -43.20 -61.81
C ILE A 883 29.62 -44.45 -61.62
N ASN A 884 28.86 -44.80 -62.65
CA ASN A 884 28.05 -46.00 -62.87
C ASN A 884 26.64 -46.06 -62.27
N GLU A 885 25.66 -45.86 -63.16
CA GLU A 885 24.64 -46.86 -63.55
C GLU A 885 24.56 -48.10 -62.65
N THR A 886 23.39 -48.63 -62.29
CA THR A 886 22.42 -49.17 -63.25
C THR A 886 21.16 -49.66 -62.51
N LEU A 887 20.04 -49.72 -63.28
CA LEU A 887 18.90 -50.68 -63.18
C LEU A 887 17.89 -50.48 -62.04
N LYS A 888 16.65 -50.09 -62.33
CA LYS A 888 15.52 -50.78 -63.01
C LYS A 888 14.58 -51.49 -62.02
N LYS A 889 13.32 -51.08 -62.14
CA LYS A 889 12.05 -51.65 -61.67
C LYS A 889 11.71 -51.53 -60.19
#